data_AF-A0ABD2JKF1-F1
#
_entry.id   AF-A0ABD2JKF1-F1
#
_cell.length_a   1.000
_cell.length_b   1.000
_cell.length_c   1.000
_cell.angle_alpha   90.00
_cell.angle_beta   90.00
_cell.angle_gamma   90.00
#
_symmetry.space_group_name_H-M   'P 1'
#
loop_
_entity.id
_entity.type
_entity.pdbx_description
1 polymer ?
#
loop_
_entity_poly.entity_id
_entity_poly.type
_entity_poly.pdbx_seq_one_letter_code
_entity_poly.pdbx_strand_id
1 'polypeptide(L)'
;MPATKCPPRLFLAHKSNSYIFAVEHNAIQTPLSPSPLCVSELFSDDGTVFRGPGTPFSGATGQLLLIPGKQRPPLSVEQIERYRNVKKWRRKRLTFYSVLWLGSLFSLMFALFLVHIHPKCAPSSSLSREWWKDTLIYEIWTLSYHGNLVRMMEMVFKTLDFVMGVDLDFRLGHLRRIGVGAVFLRPILRTESTGMGVIDFTALSQQIDATMEQFDAFVDAAHRKGIRVLLDLPLAVTSIAHLWFRRSALAARPENAPFADYYHWRRSAVPSNSAFVSAFDGSMLKYFHVANRADLPVLNWQNSNGLSAVRTALSFWLGHGVDGFHLAGIDYLHRTADGRRPSWDEIVAILKSFKTHAEEQWRIRRRDGERKIFLFTSHEHLSEALKVRLVDEVGLDAVVNTELRDLALGNRVCANKTAHAVPAMSVAECANEILADLLLFHQSFTNVWPLWSVGGPFARRLTSRVDGKVYAELIMLLQLTLPGTTIIYYGDELGLRDVQNLKFPQRGPMPWDSSSPFDNRTDGAGSIETNFEDELADSRSFLHSVRAMARLRLRDAALRADGTADGRTYITKRVDGQAFALCRYLCCREEEKKRNGGDVSQQQRMSTTVYGDSVVVLVNFGPTPLTFSLSDLPPFHRRGVYRRGRIVARSANTASKFALGLGIELDGRQVHIGVGQGIVFKAFEF
;
A
#
# COMPACT_ATOMS: atom_id res chain seq x y z
N MET A 1 21.82 4.93 -43.58
CA MET A 1 22.59 3.95 -44.38
C MET A 1 23.17 2.90 -43.44
N PRO A 2 23.44 1.64 -43.83
CA PRO A 2 22.90 0.82 -44.93
C PRO A 2 22.37 -0.59 -44.46
N ALA A 3 21.84 -1.35 -45.43
CA ALA A 3 21.83 -2.82 -45.57
C ALA A 3 21.09 -3.78 -44.57
N THR A 4 20.08 -4.45 -45.15
CA THR A 4 19.77 -5.91 -45.08
C THR A 4 19.47 -6.61 -43.73
N LYS A 5 18.24 -7.17 -43.62
CA LYS A 5 17.95 -8.62 -43.39
C LYS A 5 16.42 -8.89 -43.28
N CYS A 6 15.91 -9.80 -44.10
CA CYS A 6 14.65 -10.57 -43.94
C CYS A 6 14.86 -11.74 -42.94
N PRO A 7 13.87 -12.61 -42.54
CA PRO A 7 12.38 -12.64 -42.56
C PRO A 7 11.83 -13.16 -41.17
N PRO A 8 10.75 -14.00 -40.99
CA PRO A 8 9.40 -14.18 -41.60
C PRO A 8 8.22 -14.20 -40.57
N ARG A 9 6.95 -14.19 -41.04
CA ARG A 9 5.79 -15.07 -40.66
C ARG A 9 4.46 -14.50 -41.19
N LEU A 10 3.75 -15.17 -42.13
CA LEU A 10 2.77 -16.26 -41.95
C LEU A 10 1.52 -15.87 -41.11
N PHE A 11 0.36 -15.60 -41.72
CA PHE A 11 -0.68 -16.60 -42.04
C PHE A 11 -1.96 -15.96 -42.64
N LEU A 12 -2.63 -16.78 -43.45
CA LEU A 12 -3.87 -16.62 -44.20
C LEU A 12 -5.07 -16.04 -43.44
N ALA A 13 -5.89 -15.23 -44.12
CA ALA A 13 -7.36 -15.34 -44.03
C ALA A 13 -8.04 -14.81 -45.30
N HIS A 14 -8.73 -15.72 -45.98
CA HIS A 14 -9.67 -15.47 -47.08
C HIS A 14 -10.65 -14.34 -46.74
N LYS A 15 -10.71 -13.29 -47.58
CA LYS A 15 -11.83 -12.33 -47.58
C LYS A 15 -12.79 -12.66 -48.73
N SER A 16 -14.01 -13.01 -48.36
CA SER A 16 -15.17 -13.08 -49.22
C SER A 16 -15.51 -11.69 -49.77
N ASN A 17 -15.72 -11.61 -51.08
CA ASN A 17 -16.16 -10.39 -51.76
C ASN A 17 -17.68 -10.29 -51.71
N SER A 18 -18.20 -9.36 -50.90
CA SER A 18 -19.53 -8.79 -51.09
C SER A 18 -19.65 -7.47 -50.33
N TYR A 19 -19.44 -6.35 -51.02
CA TYR A 19 -19.92 -5.03 -50.58
C TYR A 19 -20.86 -4.50 -51.66
N ILE A 20 -22.09 -4.17 -51.24
CA ILE A 20 -23.05 -3.39 -52.01
C ILE A 20 -23.05 -2.01 -51.36
N PHE A 21 -22.56 -0.99 -52.07
CA PHE A 21 -22.72 0.41 -51.67
C PHE A 21 -23.93 1.01 -52.39
N ALA A 22 -24.87 1.54 -51.64
CA ALA A 22 -25.84 2.53 -52.12
C ALA A 22 -25.29 3.91 -51.74
N VAL A 23 -25.04 4.76 -52.73
CA VAL A 23 -24.62 6.15 -52.51
C VAL A 23 -25.87 7.01 -52.65
N GLU A 24 -26.27 7.65 -51.55
CA GLU A 24 -27.27 8.71 -51.55
C GLU A 24 -26.52 10.03 -51.59
N HIS A 25 -26.77 10.83 -52.64
CA HIS A 25 -26.16 12.14 -52.83
C HIS A 25 -26.68 13.11 -51.77
N ASN A 26 -25.79 13.64 -50.94
CA ASN A 26 -25.84 15.04 -50.48
C ASN A 26 -24.44 15.49 -50.05
N ALA A 27 -23.97 16.53 -50.73
CA ALA A 27 -22.69 17.18 -50.51
C ALA A 27 -22.74 18.09 -49.29
N ILE A 28 -21.63 18.19 -48.54
CA ILE A 28 -21.03 19.43 -48.02
C ILE A 28 -19.55 19.13 -47.71
N GLN A 29 -18.70 20.07 -48.09
CA GLN A 29 -17.24 20.02 -48.16
C GLN A 29 -16.56 20.13 -46.78
N THR A 30 -15.44 19.42 -46.58
CA THR A 30 -14.21 19.95 -45.95
C THR A 30 -13.01 19.05 -46.28
N PRO A 31 -11.79 19.59 -46.48
CA PRO A 31 -10.70 18.89 -47.14
C PRO A 31 -9.72 18.27 -46.14
N LEU A 32 -9.39 16.99 -46.30
CA LEU A 32 -8.16 16.41 -45.78
C LEU A 32 -7.38 15.78 -46.94
N SER A 33 -6.19 16.34 -47.14
CA SER A 33 -5.16 15.96 -48.11
C SER A 33 -4.85 14.46 -48.08
N PRO A 34 -4.86 13.75 -49.22
CA PRO A 34 -4.33 12.40 -49.33
C PRO A 34 -2.84 12.42 -49.70
N SER A 35 -2.03 11.65 -48.98
CA SER A 35 -0.68 11.29 -49.42
C SER A 35 -0.75 10.27 -50.57
N PRO A 36 0.20 10.32 -51.53
CA PRO A 36 0.06 9.67 -52.83
C PRO A 36 0.62 8.24 -52.79
N LEU A 37 -0.11 7.29 -53.36
CA LEU A 37 0.49 6.09 -53.91
C LEU A 37 0.33 6.16 -55.43
N CYS A 38 1.46 6.43 -56.07
CA CYS A 38 1.66 6.47 -57.51
C CYS A 38 1.31 5.12 -58.16
N VAL A 39 0.56 5.21 -59.26
CA VAL A 39 0.68 4.29 -60.39
C VAL A 39 0.89 5.16 -61.63
N SER A 40 2.15 5.48 -61.93
CA SER A 40 2.66 5.66 -63.29
C SER A 40 2.86 4.26 -63.87
N GLU A 41 2.70 3.92 -65.14
CA GLU A 41 2.69 4.66 -66.41
C GLU A 41 2.25 3.62 -67.46
N LEU A 42 1.39 4.00 -68.41
CA LEU A 42 1.37 3.47 -69.78
C LEU A 42 0.30 4.26 -70.55
N PHE A 43 0.69 5.48 -70.95
CA PHE A 43 0.15 6.07 -72.17
C PHE A 43 1.03 5.60 -73.33
N SER A 44 0.40 5.21 -74.44
CA SER A 44 0.87 5.62 -75.76
C SER A 44 -0.34 6.12 -76.51
N ASP A 45 -0.25 7.39 -76.88
CA ASP A 45 -1.12 8.06 -77.81
C ASP A 45 -0.99 7.47 -79.24
N ASP A 46 -2.00 7.82 -80.02
CA ASP A 46 -2.05 7.87 -81.49
C ASP A 46 -2.36 6.60 -82.30
N GLY A 47 -3.40 6.75 -83.14
CA GLY A 47 -3.46 6.02 -84.41
C GLY A 47 -4.66 5.11 -84.66
N THR A 48 -5.88 5.65 -84.54
CA THR A 48 -7.02 5.37 -85.43
C THR A 48 -7.03 4.11 -86.35
N VAL A 49 -8.10 3.30 -86.15
CA VAL A 49 -8.93 2.56 -87.14
C VAL A 49 -8.31 1.25 -87.68
N PHE A 50 -8.92 0.07 -87.48
CA PHE A 50 -9.93 -0.48 -88.40
C PHE A 50 -10.81 -1.61 -87.81
N ARG A 51 -12.03 -1.65 -88.36
CA ARG A 51 -13.15 -2.60 -88.18
C ARG A 51 -12.80 -4.05 -88.55
N GLY A 52 -13.44 -5.03 -87.90
CA GLY A 52 -13.68 -6.37 -88.46
C GLY A 52 -13.88 -7.49 -87.42
N PRO A 53 -14.89 -8.38 -87.55
CA PRO A 53 -15.20 -9.39 -86.55
C PRO A 53 -14.46 -10.73 -86.80
N GLY A 54 -13.96 -11.34 -85.72
CA GLY A 54 -13.74 -12.78 -85.62
C GLY A 54 -12.46 -13.35 -86.26
N THR A 55 -11.43 -13.59 -85.44
CA THR A 55 -10.65 -14.84 -85.34
C THR A 55 -9.54 -14.69 -84.28
N PRO A 56 -9.17 -15.76 -83.55
CA PRO A 56 -8.36 -15.65 -82.33
C PRO A 56 -6.86 -15.58 -82.65
N PHE A 57 -6.14 -14.66 -82.01
CA PHE A 57 -4.68 -14.71 -81.98
C PHE A 57 -4.23 -15.80 -81.01
N SER A 58 -3.69 -16.88 -81.58
CA SER A 58 -2.84 -17.86 -80.89
C SER A 58 -1.47 -17.23 -80.62
N GLY A 59 -1.06 -17.20 -79.35
CA GLY A 59 0.28 -16.85 -78.90
C GLY A 59 1.01 -18.09 -78.38
N ALA A 60 2.27 -18.24 -78.81
CA ALA A 60 3.08 -19.46 -78.89
C ALA A 60 3.56 -20.11 -77.57
N THR A 61 2.77 -20.10 -76.51
CA THR A 61 2.99 -20.92 -75.31
C THR A 61 1.63 -21.43 -74.87
N GLY A 62 1.41 -22.74 -74.90
CA GLY A 62 0.12 -23.41 -74.66
C GLY A 62 -0.43 -23.29 -73.23
N GLN A 63 -0.64 -22.08 -72.74
CA GLN A 63 -1.49 -21.78 -71.60
C GLN A 63 -2.68 -20.95 -72.08
N LEU A 64 -3.87 -21.56 -71.99
CA LEU A 64 -5.13 -20.82 -72.06
C LEU A 64 -5.08 -19.70 -71.00
N LEU A 65 -4.87 -18.46 -71.42
CA LEU A 65 -5.30 -17.31 -70.64
C LEU A 65 -6.83 -17.39 -70.60
N LEU A 66 -7.37 -17.81 -69.46
CA LEU A 66 -8.78 -17.68 -69.13
C LEU A 66 -9.17 -16.21 -69.33
N ILE A 67 -9.79 -15.90 -70.46
CA ILE A 67 -10.49 -14.64 -70.67
C ILE A 67 -11.42 -14.49 -69.45
N PRO A 68 -11.29 -13.46 -68.62
CA PRO A 68 -12.23 -13.24 -67.54
C PRO A 68 -13.60 -13.09 -68.19
N GLY A 69 -14.46 -14.09 -67.97
CA GLY A 69 -15.79 -14.12 -68.56
C GLY A 69 -16.47 -12.79 -68.28
N LYS A 70 -16.91 -12.11 -69.35
CA LYS A 70 -17.73 -10.87 -69.35
C LYS A 70 -18.32 -10.61 -67.97
N GLN A 71 -17.71 -9.72 -67.19
CA GLN A 71 -18.39 -9.18 -66.02
C GLN A 71 -19.65 -8.51 -66.54
N ARG A 72 -20.80 -9.10 -66.25
CA ARG A 72 -22.09 -8.51 -66.63
C ARG A 72 -22.15 -7.14 -65.95
N PRO A 73 -22.52 -6.07 -66.66
CA PRO A 73 -22.68 -4.76 -66.03
C PRO A 73 -23.66 -4.88 -64.86
N PRO A 74 -23.45 -4.13 -63.75
CA PRO A 74 -24.41 -4.11 -62.66
C PRO A 74 -25.79 -3.76 -63.22
N LEU A 75 -26.81 -4.51 -62.81
CA LEU A 75 -28.16 -4.30 -63.33
C LEU A 75 -28.65 -2.89 -62.95
N SER A 76 -29.26 -2.21 -63.91
CA SER A 76 -29.98 -0.95 -63.65
C SER A 76 -31.21 -1.20 -62.76
N VAL A 77 -31.65 -0.17 -62.02
CA VAL A 77 -32.79 -0.25 -61.10
C VAL A 77 -34.04 -0.81 -61.80
N GLU A 78 -34.32 -0.34 -63.02
CA GLU A 78 -35.45 -0.79 -63.86
C GLU A 78 -35.38 -2.28 -64.24
N GLN A 79 -34.17 -2.83 -64.43
CA GLN A 79 -33.98 -4.25 -64.72
C GLN A 79 -34.14 -5.10 -63.47
N ILE A 80 -33.78 -4.60 -62.29
CA ILE A 80 -33.94 -5.28 -60.99
C ILE A 80 -35.41 -5.32 -60.58
N GLU A 81 -36.18 -4.27 -60.87
CA GLU A 81 -37.61 -4.19 -60.52
C GLU A 81 -38.44 -5.34 -61.11
N ARG A 82 -38.13 -5.77 -62.34
CA ARG A 82 -38.80 -6.92 -62.97
C ARG A 82 -38.61 -8.22 -62.20
N TYR A 83 -37.49 -8.39 -61.52
CA TYR A 83 -37.17 -9.60 -60.74
C TYR A 83 -37.44 -9.44 -59.24
N ARG A 84 -37.76 -8.23 -58.76
CA ARG A 84 -37.98 -7.88 -57.34
C ARG A 84 -39.04 -8.76 -56.68
N ASN A 85 -40.14 -9.03 -57.39
CA ASN A 85 -41.32 -9.73 -56.87
C ASN A 85 -41.44 -11.20 -57.28
N VAL A 86 -40.40 -11.78 -57.92
CA VAL A 86 -40.40 -13.20 -58.29
C VAL A 86 -40.55 -14.05 -57.03
N LYS A 87 -41.60 -14.90 -56.98
CA LYS A 87 -41.99 -15.69 -55.79
C LYS A 87 -40.80 -16.39 -55.12
N LYS A 88 -39.89 -16.97 -55.90
CA LYS A 88 -38.68 -17.66 -55.41
C LYS A 88 -37.73 -16.74 -54.64
N TRP A 89 -37.43 -15.55 -55.17
CA TRP A 89 -36.51 -14.59 -54.54
C TRP A 89 -37.16 -13.82 -53.40
N ARG A 90 -38.46 -13.51 -53.50
CA ARG A 90 -39.23 -12.93 -52.41
C ARG A 90 -39.28 -13.86 -51.21
N ARG A 91 -39.55 -15.16 -51.42
CA ARG A 91 -39.55 -16.16 -50.34
C ARG A 91 -38.19 -16.26 -49.67
N LYS A 92 -37.11 -16.42 -50.44
CA LYS A 92 -35.73 -16.47 -49.89
C LYS A 92 -35.34 -15.22 -49.10
N ARG A 93 -35.67 -14.02 -49.61
CA ARG A 93 -35.37 -12.76 -48.92
C ARG A 93 -36.11 -12.67 -47.58
N LEU A 94 -37.38 -13.06 -47.57
CA LEU A 94 -38.17 -13.10 -46.34
C LEU A 94 -37.57 -14.13 -45.36
N THR A 95 -37.18 -15.32 -45.81
CA THR A 95 -36.52 -16.30 -44.94
C THR A 95 -35.22 -15.77 -44.36
N PHE A 96 -34.35 -15.15 -45.16
CA PHE A 96 -33.10 -14.55 -44.67
C PHE A 96 -33.35 -13.42 -43.68
N TYR A 97 -34.34 -12.56 -43.94
CA TYR A 97 -34.71 -11.48 -43.03
C TYR A 97 -35.26 -12.02 -41.71
N SER A 98 -36.13 -13.03 -41.76
CA SER A 98 -36.64 -13.71 -40.57
C SER A 98 -35.54 -14.41 -39.77
N VAL A 99 -34.61 -15.11 -40.43
CA VAL A 99 -33.46 -15.75 -39.77
C VAL A 99 -32.54 -14.71 -39.12
N LEU A 100 -32.31 -13.57 -39.77
CA LEU A 100 -31.53 -12.48 -39.21
C LEU A 100 -32.16 -11.95 -37.91
N TRP A 101 -33.46 -11.63 -37.93
CA TRP A 101 -34.16 -11.13 -36.74
C TRP A 101 -34.25 -12.16 -35.61
N LEU A 102 -34.51 -13.43 -35.94
CA LEU A 102 -34.51 -14.51 -34.96
C LEU A 102 -33.11 -14.73 -34.37
N GLY A 103 -32.06 -14.63 -35.17
CA GLY A 103 -30.67 -14.70 -34.72
C GLY A 103 -30.29 -13.53 -33.81
N SER A 104 -30.72 -12.31 -34.15
CA SER A 104 -30.53 -11.12 -33.30
C SER A 104 -31.26 -11.26 -31.96
N LEU A 105 -32.50 -11.76 -31.97
CA LEU A 105 -33.27 -12.03 -30.76
C LEU A 105 -32.59 -13.09 -29.90
N PHE A 106 -32.13 -14.18 -30.52
CA PHE A 106 -31.38 -15.24 -29.82
C PHE A 106 -30.08 -14.72 -29.21
N SER A 107 -29.32 -13.91 -29.95
CA SER A 107 -28.09 -13.30 -29.44
C SER A 107 -28.36 -12.37 -28.25
N LEU A 108 -29.44 -11.58 -28.28
CA LEU A 108 -29.85 -10.73 -27.18
C LEU A 108 -30.28 -11.55 -25.95
N MET A 109 -31.09 -12.60 -26.17
CA MET A 109 -31.53 -13.50 -25.10
C MET A 109 -30.36 -14.26 -24.47
N PHE A 110 -29.40 -14.71 -25.28
CA PHE A 110 -28.19 -15.37 -24.81
C PHE A 110 -27.32 -14.41 -24.00
N ALA A 111 -27.16 -13.15 -24.43
CA ALA A 111 -26.46 -12.14 -23.66
C ALA A 111 -27.14 -11.86 -22.31
N LEU A 112 -28.46 -11.71 -22.29
CA LEU A 112 -29.23 -11.51 -21.04
C LEU A 112 -29.15 -12.74 -20.12
N PHE A 113 -29.17 -13.93 -20.70
CA PHE A 113 -29.00 -15.19 -19.97
C PHE A 113 -27.61 -15.30 -19.34
N LEU A 114 -26.55 -14.96 -20.09
CA LEU A 114 -25.19 -14.90 -19.55
C LEU A 114 -25.10 -13.90 -18.39
N VAL A 115 -25.69 -12.71 -18.53
CA VAL A 115 -25.73 -11.70 -17.45
C VAL A 115 -26.47 -12.23 -16.21
N HIS A 116 -27.52 -13.05 -16.39
CA HIS A 116 -28.28 -13.63 -15.28
C HIS A 116 -27.56 -14.79 -14.59
N ILE A 117 -26.84 -15.62 -15.34
CA ILE A 117 -26.09 -16.77 -14.81
C ILE A 117 -24.74 -16.36 -14.23
N HIS A 118 -24.13 -15.28 -14.74
CA HIS A 118 -22.88 -14.80 -14.18
C HIS A 118 -23.09 -14.47 -12.70
N PRO A 119 -22.31 -15.09 -11.78
CA PRO A 119 -22.38 -14.73 -10.38
C PRO A 119 -22.13 -13.23 -10.29
N LYS A 120 -22.94 -12.54 -9.48
CA LYS A 120 -22.70 -11.13 -9.19
C LYS A 120 -21.25 -11.02 -8.75
N CYS A 121 -20.43 -10.27 -9.49
CA CYS A 121 -19.08 -9.96 -9.02
C CYS A 121 -19.24 -9.41 -7.60
N ALA A 122 -18.43 -9.91 -6.66
CA ALA A 122 -18.33 -9.29 -5.35
C ALA A 122 -18.23 -7.79 -5.61
N PRO A 123 -19.15 -6.95 -5.08
CA PRO A 123 -19.17 -5.55 -5.41
C PRO A 123 -17.77 -5.03 -5.13
N SER A 124 -17.05 -4.62 -6.18
CA SER A 124 -15.79 -3.94 -5.95
C SER A 124 -16.22 -2.71 -5.17
N SER A 125 -15.90 -2.66 -3.88
CA SER A 125 -16.08 -1.48 -3.04
C SER A 125 -15.11 -0.37 -3.45
N SER A 126 -14.90 -0.22 -4.77
CA SER A 126 -14.02 0.74 -5.41
C SER A 126 -14.62 2.14 -5.43
N LEU A 127 -15.93 2.30 -5.17
CA LEU A 127 -16.50 3.57 -4.75
C LEU A 127 -16.51 3.65 -3.21
N SER A 128 -15.56 4.43 -2.69
CA SER A 128 -15.40 4.90 -1.30
C SER A 128 -14.60 4.07 -0.28
N ARG A 129 -13.56 3.33 -0.69
CA ARG A 129 -12.51 2.97 0.29
C ARG A 129 -11.66 4.19 0.62
N GLU A 130 -11.49 4.43 1.92
CA GLU A 130 -10.57 5.45 2.44
C GLU A 130 -9.15 5.16 1.95
N TRP A 131 -8.40 6.20 1.61
CA TRP A 131 -7.16 6.05 0.84
C TRP A 131 -6.06 5.31 1.59
N TRP A 132 -6.05 5.35 2.93
CA TRP A 132 -5.07 4.64 3.76
C TRP A 132 -5.26 3.12 3.74
N LYS A 133 -6.45 2.62 3.37
CA LYS A 133 -6.78 1.19 3.36
C LYS A 133 -6.15 0.41 2.20
N ASP A 134 -5.76 1.10 1.13
CA ASP A 134 -5.23 0.50 -0.10
C ASP A 134 -3.75 0.84 -0.34
N THR A 135 -3.02 1.28 0.68
CA THR A 135 -1.65 1.79 0.53
C THR A 135 -0.69 1.23 1.57
N LEU A 136 0.61 1.27 1.25
CA LEU A 136 1.69 1.18 2.22
C LEU A 136 2.07 2.58 2.72
N ILE A 137 2.38 2.67 4.01
CA ILE A 137 2.91 3.89 4.64
C ILE A 137 4.41 3.69 4.86
N TYR A 138 5.23 4.65 4.45
CA TYR A 138 6.67 4.61 4.65
C TYR A 138 7.09 5.67 5.67
N GLU A 139 7.52 5.22 6.84
CA GLU A 139 7.89 6.05 7.99
C GLU A 139 9.37 6.45 7.92
N ILE A 140 9.61 7.75 7.92
CA ILE A 140 10.92 8.36 7.70
C ILE A 140 11.31 9.13 8.96
N TRP A 141 12.47 8.80 9.52
CA TRP A 141 13.13 9.70 10.47
C TRP A 141 13.81 10.82 9.72
N THR A 142 13.15 11.97 9.69
CA THR A 142 13.45 13.06 8.76
C THR A 142 14.88 13.58 8.90
N LEU A 143 15.40 13.62 10.13
CA LEU A 143 16.74 14.16 10.44
C LEU A 143 17.90 13.29 9.93
N SER A 144 17.68 11.99 9.70
CA SER A 144 18.75 11.04 9.37
C SER A 144 18.57 10.39 8.00
N TYR A 145 17.42 10.56 7.35
CA TYR A 145 17.16 9.93 6.05
C TYR A 145 18.11 10.42 4.94
N HIS A 146 18.62 11.64 5.08
CA HIS A 146 19.65 12.22 4.23
C HIS A 146 20.47 13.23 5.06
N GLY A 147 21.79 13.35 4.82
CA GLY A 147 22.74 14.10 5.67
C GLY A 147 22.39 15.58 5.97
N ASN A 148 21.40 16.16 5.29
CA ASN A 148 20.42 17.09 5.86
C ASN A 148 19.15 17.05 4.97
N LEU A 149 18.02 17.58 5.44
CA LEU A 149 16.80 17.67 4.60
C LEU A 149 16.91 18.74 3.51
N VAL A 150 17.75 19.76 3.71
CA VAL A 150 18.06 20.81 2.73
C VAL A 150 18.45 20.21 1.41
N ARG A 151 19.36 19.24 1.35
CA ARG A 151 19.73 18.57 0.10
C ARG A 151 18.54 17.87 -0.54
N MET A 152 17.67 17.24 0.25
CA MET A 152 16.45 16.60 -0.25
C MET A 152 15.48 17.63 -0.87
N MET A 153 15.43 18.86 -0.35
CA MET A 153 14.46 19.89 -0.74
C MET A 153 15.03 20.98 -1.68
N GLU A 154 16.31 21.30 -1.61
CA GLU A 154 17.09 22.10 -2.59
C GLU A 154 17.05 21.44 -3.97
N MET A 155 17.04 20.11 -4.02
CA MET A 155 16.91 19.38 -5.27
C MET A 155 15.53 19.53 -5.93
N VAL A 156 14.53 20.08 -5.24
CA VAL A 156 13.26 20.49 -5.86
C VAL A 156 13.41 21.80 -6.63
N PHE A 157 14.28 22.70 -6.17
CA PHE A 157 14.44 24.05 -6.73
C PHE A 157 15.48 24.16 -7.86
N LYS A 158 16.23 23.11 -8.19
CA LYS A 158 17.04 23.07 -9.43
C LYS A 158 16.19 22.63 -10.62
N THR A 159 15.29 23.50 -11.04
CA THR A 159 14.74 23.49 -12.41
C THR A 159 14.88 24.88 -13.03
N LEU A 160 16.12 25.19 -13.43
CA LEU A 160 16.36 26.10 -14.56
C LEU A 160 17.70 25.90 -15.25
N ASP A 161 18.45 24.82 -14.98
CA ASP A 161 19.53 24.41 -15.88
C ASP A 161 19.73 22.90 -15.91
N PHE A 162 19.78 22.40 -17.14
CA PHE A 162 19.86 21.03 -17.57
C PHE A 162 21.25 20.42 -17.27
N VAL A 163 21.59 20.11 -16.02
CA VAL A 163 22.69 19.18 -15.68
C VAL A 163 22.43 18.54 -14.30
N MET A 164 22.19 17.22 -14.27
CA MET A 164 22.24 16.32 -13.10
C MET A 164 21.27 16.62 -11.92
N GLY A 165 19.95 16.50 -12.15
CA GLY A 165 18.90 16.59 -11.11
C GLY A 165 18.10 15.29 -10.96
N VAL A 166 18.65 14.25 -10.31
CA VAL A 166 18.05 12.90 -10.26
C VAL A 166 17.43 12.51 -8.91
N ASP A 167 17.65 13.17 -7.78
CA ASP A 167 17.52 12.42 -6.50
C ASP A 167 16.11 12.35 -5.85
N LEU A 168 15.36 13.45 -5.67
CA LEU A 168 14.03 13.37 -5.01
C LEU A 168 12.97 12.72 -5.91
N ASP A 169 12.93 13.07 -7.20
CA ASP A 169 11.98 12.49 -8.15
C ASP A 169 12.19 10.99 -8.32
N PHE A 170 13.46 10.55 -8.31
CA PHE A 170 13.83 9.14 -8.32
C PHE A 170 13.41 8.42 -7.03
N ARG A 171 13.64 9.01 -5.85
CA ARG A 171 13.29 8.41 -4.55
C ARG A 171 11.78 8.33 -4.35
N LEU A 172 11.03 9.42 -4.57
CA LEU A 172 9.56 9.38 -4.56
C LEU A 172 9.04 8.45 -5.67
N GLY A 173 9.69 8.44 -6.83
CA GLY A 173 9.41 7.50 -7.91
C GLY A 173 9.70 6.04 -7.52
N HIS A 174 10.70 5.80 -6.68
CA HIS A 174 11.02 4.49 -6.13
C HIS A 174 9.96 4.04 -5.13
N LEU A 175 9.61 4.89 -4.17
CA LEU A 175 8.54 4.65 -3.20
C LEU A 175 7.21 4.35 -3.92
N ARG A 176 6.86 5.14 -4.93
CA ARG A 176 5.70 4.88 -5.81
C ARG A 176 5.78 3.51 -6.51
N ARG A 177 6.94 3.13 -7.03
CA ARG A 177 7.16 1.83 -7.71
C ARG A 177 7.07 0.62 -6.76
N ILE A 178 7.29 0.83 -5.46
CA ILE A 178 7.09 -0.18 -4.41
C ILE A 178 5.61 -0.26 -3.99
N GLY A 179 4.84 0.82 -4.18
CA GLY A 179 3.45 0.91 -3.77
C GLY A 179 3.21 1.71 -2.50
N VAL A 180 4.20 2.49 -2.10
CA VAL A 180 4.03 3.50 -1.06
C VAL A 180 3.14 4.60 -1.62
N GLY A 181 1.99 4.79 -1.01
CA GLY A 181 1.05 5.88 -1.30
C GLY A 181 0.93 6.88 -0.15
N ALA A 182 1.68 6.71 0.94
CA ALA A 182 1.86 7.72 1.99
C ALA A 182 3.28 7.71 2.55
N VAL A 183 3.87 8.88 2.74
CA VAL A 183 5.10 9.07 3.53
C VAL A 183 4.75 9.67 4.87
N PHE A 184 5.32 9.10 5.92
CA PHE A 184 5.11 9.56 7.29
C PHE A 184 6.40 10.16 7.83
N LEU A 185 6.42 11.48 7.95
CA LEU A 185 7.61 12.25 8.31
C LEU A 185 7.61 12.57 9.81
N ARG A 186 8.73 12.26 10.48
CA ARG A 186 8.93 12.58 11.90
C ARG A 186 10.41 12.73 12.27
N PRO A 187 10.80 13.75 13.05
CA PRO A 187 10.05 14.97 13.34
C PRO A 187 10.17 15.96 12.17
N ILE A 188 9.08 16.68 11.87
CA ILE A 188 9.09 17.86 10.98
C ILE A 188 9.04 19.15 11.79
N LEU A 189 8.26 19.13 12.88
CA LEU A 189 8.13 20.24 13.81
C LEU A 189 9.48 20.60 14.44
N ARG A 190 9.63 21.86 14.85
CA ARG A 190 10.80 22.27 15.63
C ARG A 190 10.76 21.61 17.01
N THR A 191 11.63 20.64 17.20
CA THR A 191 11.77 19.89 18.46
C THR A 191 13.18 19.98 19.04
N GLU A 192 13.33 19.64 20.30
CA GLU A 192 14.63 19.29 20.87
C GLU A 192 15.20 18.00 20.25
N SER A 193 16.47 17.70 20.53
CA SER A 193 17.25 16.59 19.96
C SER A 193 16.62 15.20 20.11
N THR A 194 15.68 15.02 21.05
CA THR A 194 14.98 13.74 21.25
C THR A 194 13.82 13.52 20.29
N GLY A 195 13.36 14.56 19.58
CA GLY A 195 12.22 14.53 18.66
C GLY A 195 10.85 14.49 19.33
N MET A 196 10.77 14.57 20.67
CA MET A 196 9.51 14.53 21.43
C MET A 196 9.13 15.88 22.03
N GLY A 197 10.11 16.67 22.48
CA GLY A 197 9.87 17.99 23.07
C GLY A 197 9.70 19.05 22.00
N VAL A 198 8.46 19.39 21.65
CA VAL A 198 8.15 20.45 20.68
C VAL A 198 8.57 21.81 21.24
N ILE A 199 9.32 22.59 20.48
CA ILE A 199 9.75 23.97 20.76
C ILE A 199 8.83 24.96 20.04
N ASP A 200 8.36 24.62 18.84
CA ASP A 200 7.41 25.40 18.06
C ASP A 200 6.57 24.45 17.18
N PHE A 201 5.25 24.56 17.29
CA PHE A 201 4.30 23.73 16.55
C PHE A 201 4.08 24.19 15.10
N THR A 202 4.47 25.41 14.76
CA THR A 202 4.23 26.06 13.45
C THR A 202 5.51 26.33 12.67
N ALA A 203 6.66 25.89 13.18
CA ALA A 203 7.94 26.04 12.52
C ALA A 203 8.55 24.68 12.18
N LEU A 204 9.29 24.64 11.07
CA LEU A 204 10.14 23.52 10.71
C LEU A 204 11.31 23.39 11.69
N SER A 205 11.80 22.17 11.88
CA SER A 205 13.01 21.94 12.66
C SER A 205 14.20 22.69 12.07
N GLN A 206 14.99 23.33 12.93
CA GLN A 206 16.22 24.01 12.49
C GLN A 206 17.26 23.02 11.96
N GLN A 207 17.20 21.75 12.38
CA GLN A 207 18.10 20.69 11.90
C GLN A 207 17.76 20.22 10.48
N ILE A 208 16.55 20.52 10.01
CA ILE A 208 16.10 20.24 8.65
C ILE A 208 16.69 21.28 7.67
N ASP A 209 16.94 22.51 8.15
CA ASP A 209 17.51 23.67 7.43
C ASP A 209 16.78 24.01 6.11
N ALA A 210 15.45 23.76 6.08
CA ALA A 210 14.60 24.02 4.92
C ALA A 210 13.56 25.13 5.20
N THR A 211 13.09 25.78 4.13
CA THR A 211 12.04 26.81 4.20
C THR A 211 10.64 26.20 4.09
N MET A 212 9.61 26.96 4.50
CA MET A 212 8.21 26.52 4.30
C MET A 212 7.85 26.40 2.82
N GLU A 213 8.39 27.25 1.95
CA GLU A 213 8.17 27.16 0.50
C GLU A 213 8.72 25.85 -0.09
N GLN A 214 9.89 25.42 0.40
CA GLN A 214 10.46 24.13 0.05
C GLN A 214 9.59 22.97 0.53
N PHE A 215 9.00 23.09 1.73
CA PHE A 215 8.05 22.11 2.26
C PHE A 215 6.81 21.99 1.38
N ASP A 216 6.21 23.11 0.99
CA ASP A 216 5.06 23.13 0.09
C ASP A 216 5.39 22.49 -1.26
N ALA A 217 6.55 22.83 -1.82
CA ALA A 217 7.01 22.23 -3.08
C ALA A 217 7.24 20.70 -2.98
N PHE A 218 7.70 20.21 -1.81
CA PHE A 218 7.82 18.78 -1.53
C PHE A 218 6.44 18.11 -1.45
N VAL A 219 5.49 18.71 -0.74
CA VAL A 219 4.10 18.20 -0.61
C VAL A 219 3.47 18.11 -1.99
N ASP A 220 3.58 19.16 -2.81
CA ASP A 220 3.07 19.17 -4.18
C ASP A 220 3.73 18.07 -5.04
N ALA A 221 5.03 17.86 -4.91
CA ALA A 221 5.74 16.80 -5.62
C ALA A 221 5.27 15.39 -5.21
N ALA A 222 5.00 15.18 -3.92
CA ALA A 222 4.43 13.94 -3.42
C ALA A 222 3.01 13.72 -3.97
N HIS A 223 2.15 14.76 -3.91
CA HIS A 223 0.77 14.70 -4.42
C HIS A 223 0.71 14.44 -5.92
N ARG A 224 1.58 15.06 -6.74
CA ARG A 224 1.70 14.78 -8.18
C ARG A 224 1.99 13.31 -8.49
N LYS A 225 2.66 12.60 -7.58
CA LYS A 225 2.97 11.16 -7.70
C LYS A 225 1.91 10.26 -7.04
N GLY A 226 0.86 10.85 -6.46
CA GLY A 226 -0.17 10.15 -5.71
C GLY A 226 0.31 9.65 -4.35
N ILE A 227 1.30 10.30 -3.76
CA ILE A 227 1.83 10.01 -2.42
C ILE A 227 1.28 11.07 -1.46
N ARG A 228 0.70 10.63 -0.34
CA ARG A 228 0.18 11.48 0.72
C ARG A 228 1.26 11.81 1.74
N VAL A 229 1.15 12.93 2.42
CA VAL A 229 2.09 13.36 3.45
C VAL A 229 1.43 13.30 4.82
N LEU A 230 2.00 12.50 5.72
CA LEU A 230 1.57 12.36 7.10
C LEU A 230 2.62 12.97 8.03
N LEU A 231 2.17 13.66 9.07
CA LEU A 231 3.04 14.27 10.07
C LEU A 231 2.78 13.74 11.48
N ASP A 232 3.78 13.82 12.34
CA ASP A 232 3.63 13.58 13.77
C ASP A 232 3.19 14.86 14.47
N LEU A 233 2.13 14.77 15.28
CA LEU A 233 1.62 15.89 16.09
C LEU A 233 1.55 15.47 17.56
N PRO A 234 2.62 15.75 18.36
CA PRO A 234 2.63 15.49 19.79
C PRO A 234 1.64 16.42 20.49
N LEU A 235 0.54 15.87 21.00
CA LEU A 235 -0.51 16.69 21.60
C LEU A 235 -0.24 16.99 23.08
N ALA A 236 0.38 16.06 23.81
CA ALA A 236 0.43 16.14 25.27
C ALA A 236 1.60 16.96 25.83
N VAL A 237 2.70 17.11 25.08
CA VAL A 237 3.98 17.58 25.65
C VAL A 237 4.61 18.68 24.80
N THR A 238 5.36 19.55 25.47
CA THR A 238 6.30 20.48 24.84
C THR A 238 7.68 20.29 25.44
N SER A 239 8.67 21.00 24.91
CA SER A 239 9.97 21.19 25.55
C SER A 239 9.89 22.28 26.63
N ILE A 240 10.79 22.24 27.61
CA ILE A 240 11.01 23.33 28.58
C ILE A 240 11.47 24.65 27.91
N ALA A 241 12.06 24.58 26.72
CA ALA A 241 12.46 25.73 25.92
C ALA A 241 11.28 26.37 25.18
N HIS A 242 10.12 25.71 25.13
CA HIS A 242 8.93 26.22 24.44
C HIS A 242 8.47 27.55 25.04
N LEU A 243 8.08 28.50 24.18
CA LEU A 243 7.65 29.84 24.59
C LEU A 243 6.50 29.78 25.61
N TRP A 244 5.51 28.93 25.37
CA TRP A 244 4.38 28.69 26.28
C TRP A 244 4.85 28.30 27.68
N PHE A 245 5.81 27.39 27.82
CA PHE A 245 6.30 26.96 29.14
C PHE A 245 7.00 28.09 29.87
N ARG A 246 7.91 28.80 29.19
CA ARG A 246 8.63 29.94 29.77
C ARG A 246 7.70 31.08 30.19
N ARG A 247 6.70 31.41 29.37
CA ARG A 247 5.70 32.43 29.70
C ARG A 247 4.79 31.98 30.83
N SER A 248 4.35 30.72 30.82
CA SER A 248 3.54 30.14 31.89
C SER A 248 4.25 30.18 33.25
N ALA A 249 5.55 29.85 33.29
CA ALA A 249 6.37 29.96 34.49
C ALA A 249 6.49 31.41 35.02
N LEU A 250 6.41 32.40 34.11
CA LEU A 250 6.52 33.83 34.40
C LEU A 250 5.16 34.55 34.37
N ALA A 251 4.06 33.82 34.54
CA ALA A 251 2.69 34.34 34.41
C ALA A 251 2.29 35.36 35.50
N ALA A 252 3.11 35.53 36.55
CA ALA A 252 2.97 36.64 37.49
C ALA A 252 3.13 38.01 36.83
N ARG A 253 3.79 38.08 35.65
CA ARG A 253 3.86 39.31 34.84
C ARG A 253 2.57 39.46 34.02
N PRO A 254 1.95 40.66 33.98
CA PRO A 254 0.71 40.88 33.25
C PRO A 254 0.76 40.45 31.77
N GLU A 255 1.90 40.66 31.10
CA GLU A 255 2.16 40.26 29.71
C GLU A 255 2.08 38.74 29.47
N ASN A 256 2.32 37.93 30.51
CA ASN A 256 2.33 36.48 30.45
C ASN A 256 1.09 35.84 31.09
N ALA A 257 0.21 36.65 31.69
CA ALA A 257 -1.00 36.18 32.36
C ALA A 257 -1.86 35.22 31.49
N PRO A 258 -2.00 35.40 30.16
CA PRO A 258 -2.75 34.45 29.32
C PRO A 258 -2.19 33.02 29.30
N PHE A 259 -0.91 32.84 29.64
CA PHE A 259 -0.20 31.55 29.63
C PHE A 259 -0.20 30.85 31.00
N ALA A 260 -0.75 31.47 32.05
CA ALA A 260 -0.67 30.97 33.43
C ALA A 260 -1.02 29.48 33.56
N ASP A 261 -2.13 29.08 32.95
CA ASP A 261 -2.69 27.74 33.11
C ASP A 261 -2.38 26.80 31.92
N TYR A 262 -1.35 27.09 31.12
CA TYR A 262 -0.95 26.20 30.01
C TYR A 262 -0.35 24.88 30.50
N TYR A 263 0.17 24.85 31.72
CA TYR A 263 0.79 23.66 32.34
C TYR A 263 0.25 23.47 33.75
N HIS A 264 0.40 22.25 34.26
CA HIS A 264 0.01 21.93 35.63
C HIS A 264 1.08 22.39 36.61
N TRP A 265 0.86 23.52 37.27
CA TRP A 265 1.74 24.07 38.31
C TRP A 265 1.29 23.71 39.72
N ARG A 266 2.24 23.44 40.62
CA ARG A 266 1.99 23.22 42.05
C ARG A 266 3.02 23.96 42.91
N ARG A 267 2.57 24.46 44.07
CA ARG A 267 3.40 25.13 45.09
C ARG A 267 3.70 24.25 46.32
N SER A 268 3.21 23.01 46.36
CA SER A 268 3.35 22.11 47.51
C SER A 268 4.70 21.38 47.55
N ALA A 269 5.08 20.86 48.72
CA ALA A 269 6.18 19.91 48.83
C ALA A 269 5.93 18.71 47.89
N VAL A 270 6.96 18.31 47.15
CA VAL A 270 6.93 17.13 46.27
C VAL A 270 7.77 16.09 46.99
N PRO A 271 7.31 14.84 47.11
CA PRO A 271 8.16 13.78 47.62
C PRO A 271 9.49 13.82 46.85
N SER A 272 10.63 13.81 47.55
CA SER A 272 11.96 13.98 46.96
C SER A 272 12.28 13.04 45.78
N ASN A 273 11.48 11.98 45.60
CA ASN A 273 11.60 10.95 44.57
C ASN A 273 10.38 10.89 43.60
N SER A 274 9.74 12.01 43.26
CA SER A 274 8.63 11.99 42.31
C SER A 274 9.11 11.81 40.87
N ALA A 275 8.68 10.73 40.22
CA ALA A 275 8.99 10.46 38.80
C ALA A 275 8.31 11.43 37.81
N PHE A 276 7.30 12.19 38.24
CA PHE A 276 6.43 12.95 37.33
C PHE A 276 6.39 14.46 37.62
N VAL A 277 7.08 14.92 38.67
CA VAL A 277 7.04 16.32 39.07
C VAL A 277 8.43 16.78 39.44
N SER A 278 8.88 17.87 38.83
CA SER A 278 10.18 18.50 39.07
C SER A 278 10.01 19.97 39.41
N ALA A 279 10.97 20.53 40.16
CA ALA A 279 11.06 21.96 40.40
C ALA A 279 11.61 22.67 39.15
N PHE A 280 11.04 23.83 38.81
CA PHE A 280 11.54 24.64 37.71
C PHE A 280 12.62 25.59 38.21
N ASP A 281 13.82 25.48 37.66
CA ASP A 281 14.94 26.43 37.87
C ASP A 281 15.26 26.74 39.34
N GLY A 282 15.22 25.71 40.20
CA GLY A 282 15.45 25.85 41.65
C GLY A 282 14.36 26.63 42.41
N SER A 283 13.27 27.02 41.75
CA SER A 283 12.16 27.75 42.36
C SER A 283 11.22 26.86 43.16
N MET A 284 10.34 27.48 43.94
CA MET A 284 9.24 26.81 44.64
C MET A 284 8.13 26.34 43.68
N LEU A 285 8.17 26.74 42.40
CA LEU A 285 7.21 26.33 41.39
C LEU A 285 7.61 24.99 40.81
N LYS A 286 6.65 24.06 40.78
CA LYS A 286 6.86 22.70 40.29
C LYS A 286 5.85 22.40 39.20
N TYR A 287 6.27 21.63 38.22
CA TYR A 287 5.46 21.32 37.03
C TYR A 287 5.36 19.81 36.80
N PHE A 288 4.24 19.41 36.20
CA PHE A 288 4.02 18.03 35.77
C PHE A 288 4.73 17.74 34.44
N HIS A 289 5.39 16.59 34.35
CA HIS A 289 6.12 16.16 33.17
C HIS A 289 5.99 14.64 32.94
N VAL A 290 6.42 14.18 31.77
CA VAL A 290 6.47 12.75 31.45
C VAL A 290 7.37 12.00 32.46
N ALA A 291 7.01 10.76 32.79
CA ALA A 291 7.78 9.93 33.74
C ALA A 291 9.29 9.99 33.48
N ASN A 292 10.06 10.44 34.48
CA ASN A 292 11.52 10.59 34.47
C ASN A 292 12.08 11.47 33.34
N ARG A 293 11.25 12.37 32.80
CA ARG A 293 11.58 13.26 31.67
C ARG A 293 11.18 14.69 31.99
N ALA A 294 11.95 15.33 32.86
CA ALA A 294 11.75 16.73 33.24
C ALA A 294 11.86 17.70 32.05
N ASP A 295 12.52 17.29 30.96
CA ASP A 295 12.61 18.01 29.69
C ASP A 295 11.26 18.08 28.94
N LEU A 296 10.28 17.25 29.30
CA LEU A 296 8.97 17.14 28.63
C LEU A 296 7.81 17.55 29.55
N PRO A 297 7.61 18.85 29.82
CA PRO A 297 6.43 19.34 30.53
C PRO A 297 5.14 18.99 29.77
N VAL A 298 4.11 18.61 30.54
CA VAL A 298 2.80 18.19 30.03
C VAL A 298 1.83 19.36 30.00
N LEU A 299 1.19 19.55 28.84
CA LEU A 299 0.19 20.58 28.63
C LEU A 299 -1.07 20.31 29.43
N ASN A 300 -1.66 21.37 29.98
CA ASN A 300 -2.95 21.32 30.64
C ASN A 300 -4.09 21.41 29.62
N TRP A 301 -4.60 20.25 29.21
CA TRP A 301 -5.71 20.14 28.27
C TRP A 301 -7.07 20.56 28.83
N GLN A 302 -7.17 20.84 30.14
CA GLN A 302 -8.39 21.40 30.74
C GLN A 302 -8.53 22.91 30.46
N ASN A 303 -7.44 23.57 30.05
CA ASN A 303 -7.46 24.98 29.69
C ASN A 303 -7.82 25.17 28.20
N SER A 304 -8.85 25.98 27.94
CA SER A 304 -9.31 26.31 26.58
C SER A 304 -8.25 27.02 25.73
N ASN A 305 -7.36 27.81 26.34
CA ASN A 305 -6.36 28.58 25.60
C ASN A 305 -5.25 27.68 25.02
N GLY A 306 -4.75 26.74 25.81
CA GLY A 306 -3.76 25.76 25.36
C GLY A 306 -4.31 24.87 24.24
N LEU A 307 -5.56 24.42 24.40
CA LEU A 307 -6.30 23.67 23.38
C LEU A 307 -6.41 24.45 22.06
N SER A 308 -6.75 25.75 22.12
CA SER A 308 -6.85 26.58 20.92
C SER A 308 -5.51 26.72 20.19
N ALA A 309 -4.40 26.79 20.93
CA ALA A 309 -3.08 26.95 20.32
C ALA A 309 -2.64 25.71 19.53
N VAL A 310 -2.87 24.50 20.06
CA VAL A 310 -2.57 23.24 19.35
C VAL A 310 -3.50 23.05 18.14
N ARG A 311 -4.76 23.47 18.24
CA ARG A 311 -5.71 23.49 17.11
C ARG A 311 -5.29 24.43 15.98
N THR A 312 -4.71 25.58 16.32
CA THR A 312 -4.13 26.50 15.32
C THR A 312 -2.94 25.85 14.60
N ALA A 313 -2.10 25.10 15.30
CA ALA A 313 -1.00 24.38 14.67
C ALA A 313 -1.49 23.30 13.69
N LEU A 314 -2.51 22.53 14.07
CA LEU A 314 -3.16 21.59 13.14
C LEU A 314 -3.65 22.32 11.87
N SER A 315 -4.34 23.44 12.06
CA SER A 315 -4.87 24.28 10.99
C SER A 315 -3.78 24.83 10.06
N PHE A 316 -2.62 25.15 10.63
CA PHE A 316 -1.43 25.59 9.89
C PHE A 316 -0.94 24.49 8.94
N TRP A 317 -0.66 23.29 9.45
CA TRP A 317 -0.15 22.18 8.62
C TRP A 317 -1.16 21.68 7.59
N LEU A 318 -2.45 21.72 7.91
CA LEU A 318 -3.52 21.46 6.93
C LEU A 318 -3.54 22.49 5.79
N GLY A 319 -3.16 23.74 6.06
CA GLY A 319 -2.99 24.79 5.05
C GLY A 319 -1.84 24.50 4.09
N HIS A 320 -0.79 23.80 4.55
CA HIS A 320 0.37 23.39 3.78
C HIS A 320 0.21 22.01 3.10
N GLY A 321 -1.02 21.53 2.92
CA GLY A 321 -1.32 20.32 2.14
C GLY A 321 -1.09 18.98 2.84
N VAL A 322 -0.84 18.95 4.16
CA VAL A 322 -0.70 17.70 4.92
C VAL A 322 -2.01 16.91 4.91
N ASP A 323 -1.94 15.58 4.72
CA ASP A 323 -3.11 14.71 4.51
C ASP A 323 -3.57 13.94 5.76
N GLY A 324 -2.77 13.98 6.83
CA GLY A 324 -3.09 13.28 8.07
C GLY A 324 -2.05 13.45 9.17
N PHE A 325 -2.44 13.06 10.38
CA PHE A 325 -1.64 13.23 11.58
C PHE A 325 -1.61 11.97 12.43
N HIS A 326 -0.42 11.66 12.92
CA HIS A 326 -0.24 10.75 14.03
C HIS A 326 -0.32 11.53 15.34
N LEU A 327 -1.23 11.14 16.22
CA LEU A 327 -1.42 11.76 17.52
C LEU A 327 -0.52 11.05 18.56
N ALA A 328 0.59 11.69 18.94
CA ALA A 328 1.54 11.11 19.88
C ALA A 328 1.28 11.53 21.34
N GLY A 329 1.61 10.65 22.28
CA GLY A 329 1.56 10.92 23.72
C GLY A 329 0.15 11.00 24.30
N ILE A 330 -0.83 10.30 23.71
CA ILE A 330 -2.25 10.41 24.08
C ILE A 330 -2.53 10.09 25.57
N ASP A 331 -1.70 9.28 26.21
CA ASP A 331 -1.83 8.89 27.62
C ASP A 331 -1.42 10.01 28.61
N TYR A 332 -0.80 11.07 28.11
CA TYR A 332 -0.49 12.28 28.88
C TYR A 332 -1.47 13.43 28.63
N LEU A 333 -2.50 13.24 27.79
CA LEU A 333 -3.56 14.25 27.62
C LEU A 333 -4.34 14.50 28.91
N HIS A 334 -4.58 13.44 29.69
CA HIS A 334 -5.14 13.56 31.03
C HIS A 334 -4.69 12.38 31.91
N ARG A 335 -4.34 12.69 33.16
CA ARG A 335 -3.94 11.70 34.16
C ARG A 335 -4.65 11.98 35.48
N THR A 336 -4.74 10.95 36.32
CA THR A 336 -5.32 11.06 37.67
C THR A 336 -4.62 12.15 38.49
N ALA A 337 -5.24 12.62 39.58
CA ALA A 337 -4.67 13.68 40.43
C ALA A 337 -3.24 13.36 40.95
N ASP A 338 -2.94 12.07 41.14
CA ASP A 338 -1.61 11.57 41.53
C ASP A 338 -0.61 11.51 40.36
N GLY A 339 -1.05 11.77 39.14
CA GLY A 339 -0.26 11.79 37.91
C GLY A 339 0.14 10.41 37.38
N ARG A 340 -0.17 9.33 38.09
CA ARG A 340 0.38 8.00 37.80
C ARG A 340 -0.33 7.26 36.68
N ARG A 341 -1.66 7.39 36.55
CA ARG A 341 -2.46 6.61 35.59
C ARG A 341 -3.18 7.52 34.59
N PRO A 342 -3.28 7.13 33.30
CA PRO A 342 -4.10 7.85 32.32
C PRO A 342 -5.59 7.74 32.69
N SER A 343 -6.34 8.83 32.51
CA SER A 343 -7.80 8.84 32.66
C SER A 343 -8.45 8.71 31.29
N TRP A 344 -8.77 7.49 30.88
CA TRP A 344 -9.19 7.22 29.49
C TRP A 344 -10.49 7.91 29.09
N ASP A 345 -11.43 8.12 30.01
CA ASP A 345 -12.71 8.78 29.69
C ASP A 345 -12.50 10.26 29.33
N GLU A 346 -11.62 10.94 30.07
CA GLU A 346 -11.22 12.32 29.77
C GLU A 346 -10.38 12.40 28.48
N ILE A 347 -9.44 11.46 28.30
CA ILE A 347 -8.62 11.36 27.09
C ILE A 347 -9.51 11.20 25.85
N VAL A 348 -10.50 10.31 25.89
CA VAL A 348 -11.46 10.08 24.80
C VAL A 348 -12.25 11.36 24.51
N ALA A 349 -12.72 12.07 25.53
CA ALA A 349 -13.45 13.33 25.36
C ALA A 349 -12.57 14.41 24.69
N ILE A 350 -11.31 14.55 25.13
CA ILE A 350 -10.34 15.48 24.54
C ILE A 350 -10.08 15.13 23.08
N LEU A 351 -9.78 13.86 22.78
CA LEU A 351 -9.48 13.41 21.43
C LEU A 351 -10.69 13.57 20.49
N LYS A 352 -11.91 13.33 20.98
CA LYS A 352 -13.14 13.53 20.19
C LYS A 352 -13.34 15.00 19.83
N SER A 353 -13.11 15.89 20.79
CA SER A 353 -13.16 17.34 20.58
C SER A 353 -12.07 17.82 19.62
N PHE A 354 -10.87 17.23 19.68
CA PHE A 354 -9.78 17.51 18.74
C PHE A 354 -10.10 17.02 17.32
N LYS A 355 -10.59 15.79 17.20
CA LYS A 355 -10.97 15.17 15.93
C LYS A 355 -12.06 15.96 15.21
N THR A 356 -13.11 16.36 15.92
CA THR A 356 -14.21 17.17 15.36
C THR A 356 -13.68 18.47 14.76
N HIS A 357 -12.74 19.12 15.46
CA HIS A 357 -12.08 20.32 14.93
C HIS A 357 -11.26 20.02 13.67
N ALA A 358 -10.50 18.92 13.66
CA ALA A 358 -9.70 18.50 12.51
C ALA A 358 -10.55 18.25 11.25
N GLU A 359 -11.66 17.53 11.39
CA GLU A 359 -12.57 17.23 10.28
C GLU A 359 -13.25 18.50 9.75
N GLU A 360 -13.66 19.41 10.63
CA GLU A 360 -14.24 20.70 10.19
C GLU A 360 -13.21 21.57 9.47
N GLN A 361 -11.99 21.66 9.99
CA GLN A 361 -10.88 22.37 9.34
C GLN A 361 -10.50 21.76 7.98
N TRP A 362 -10.60 20.45 7.85
CA TRP A 362 -10.42 19.75 6.57
C TRP A 362 -11.51 20.13 5.57
N ARG A 363 -12.78 20.05 5.99
CA ARG A 363 -13.96 20.35 5.17
C ARG A 363 -13.98 21.79 4.66
N ILE A 364 -13.55 22.75 5.48
CA ILE A 364 -13.46 24.16 5.10
C ILE A 364 -12.42 24.37 3.99
N ARG A 365 -11.29 23.67 4.05
CA ARG A 365 -10.15 23.91 3.14
C ARG A 365 -10.27 23.21 1.79
N ARG A 366 -10.82 21.99 1.73
CA ARG A 366 -10.93 21.22 0.48
C ARG A 366 -12.37 21.23 -0.04
N ARG A 367 -12.63 21.98 -1.11
CA ARG A 367 -13.95 22.09 -1.79
C ARG A 367 -14.20 20.99 -2.83
N ASP A 368 -13.17 20.32 -3.32
CA ASP A 368 -13.24 19.45 -4.50
C ASP A 368 -13.24 17.97 -4.13
N GLY A 369 -14.37 17.42 -3.65
CA GLY A 369 -14.67 15.97 -3.65
C GLY A 369 -13.64 14.99 -3.05
N GLU A 370 -12.59 15.49 -2.42
CA GLU A 370 -11.40 14.73 -2.05
C GLU A 370 -11.45 14.22 -0.61
N ARG A 371 -10.66 13.18 -0.42
CA ARG A 371 -10.78 12.12 0.57
C ARG A 371 -10.59 12.64 2.00
N LYS A 372 -11.09 11.89 2.98
CA LYS A 372 -11.04 12.17 4.43
C LYS A 372 -9.59 12.34 4.93
N ILE A 373 -9.40 13.21 5.93
CA ILE A 373 -8.15 13.33 6.71
C ILE A 373 -7.86 12.00 7.41
N PHE A 374 -6.60 11.58 7.46
CA PHE A 374 -6.21 10.37 8.20
C PHE A 374 -5.69 10.71 9.60
N LEU A 375 -6.39 10.28 10.64
CA LEU A 375 -6.02 10.48 12.04
C LEU A 375 -5.82 9.14 12.72
N PHE A 376 -4.59 8.89 13.16
CA PHE A 376 -4.22 7.63 13.79
C PHE A 376 -3.31 7.86 15.01
N THR A 377 -3.15 6.84 15.83
CA THR A 377 -2.31 6.88 17.03
C THR A 377 -1.52 5.59 17.19
N SER A 378 -0.41 5.67 17.93
CA SER A 378 0.32 4.52 18.43
C SER A 378 0.64 4.75 19.90
N HIS A 379 0.44 3.70 20.70
CA HIS A 379 0.78 3.73 22.12
C HIS A 379 1.19 2.32 22.55
N GLU A 380 2.26 2.23 23.33
CA GLU A 380 2.79 0.96 23.81
C GLU A 380 1.88 0.37 24.90
N HIS A 381 1.55 -0.92 24.77
CA HIS A 381 0.72 -1.65 25.74
C HIS A 381 -0.73 -1.18 25.87
N LEU A 382 -1.31 -0.60 24.81
CA LEU A 382 -2.73 -0.28 24.78
C LEU A 382 -3.57 -1.57 24.73
N SER A 383 -4.53 -1.73 25.64
CA SER A 383 -5.39 -2.93 25.65
C SER A 383 -6.32 -2.96 24.43
N GLU A 384 -6.69 -4.16 24.00
CA GLU A 384 -7.63 -4.38 22.89
C GLU A 384 -8.95 -3.61 23.07
N ALA A 385 -9.50 -3.62 24.29
CA ALA A 385 -10.70 -2.86 24.63
C ALA A 385 -10.51 -1.35 24.41
N LEU A 386 -9.34 -0.81 24.77
CA LEU A 386 -9.03 0.61 24.52
C LEU A 386 -8.85 0.90 23.04
N LYS A 387 -8.27 -0.01 22.24
CA LYS A 387 -8.17 0.16 20.78
C LYS A 387 -9.57 0.29 20.16
N VAL A 388 -10.50 -0.56 20.58
CA VAL A 388 -11.91 -0.51 20.14
C VAL A 388 -12.54 0.83 20.56
N ARG A 389 -12.41 1.24 21.82
CA ARG A 389 -12.96 2.52 22.30
C ARG A 389 -12.41 3.72 21.54
N LEU A 390 -11.11 3.76 21.24
CA LEU A 390 -10.49 4.84 20.47
C LEU A 390 -11.01 4.91 19.02
N VAL A 391 -11.40 3.78 18.43
CA VAL A 391 -12.00 3.79 17.09
C VAL A 391 -13.49 4.13 17.16
N ASP A 392 -14.26 3.51 18.05
CA ASP A 392 -15.72 3.66 18.09
C ASP A 392 -16.21 4.94 18.76
N GLU A 393 -15.64 5.33 19.90
CA GLU A 393 -16.11 6.49 20.68
C GLU A 393 -15.53 7.81 20.19
N VAL A 394 -14.23 7.83 19.88
CA VAL A 394 -13.52 9.00 19.34
C VAL A 394 -13.74 9.10 17.83
N GLY A 395 -13.75 7.97 17.12
CA GLY A 395 -13.79 7.94 15.66
C GLY A 395 -12.41 8.01 15.00
N LEU A 396 -11.31 7.60 15.68
CA LEU A 396 -10.00 7.54 15.03
C LEU A 396 -10.02 6.53 13.87
N ASP A 397 -9.24 6.80 12.82
CA ASP A 397 -9.26 5.99 11.61
C ASP A 397 -8.49 4.67 11.76
N ALA A 398 -7.46 4.66 12.59
CA ALA A 398 -6.68 3.48 12.91
C ALA A 398 -5.88 3.64 14.23
N VAL A 399 -5.54 2.51 14.83
CA VAL A 399 -4.57 2.41 15.94
C VAL A 399 -3.47 1.44 15.53
N VAL A 400 -2.21 1.85 15.65
CA VAL A 400 -1.05 1.01 15.28
C VAL A 400 -0.91 -0.14 16.26
N ASN A 401 -0.76 -1.36 15.75
CA ASN A 401 -0.33 -2.53 16.51
C ASN A 401 1.18 -2.46 16.73
N THR A 402 1.58 -2.09 17.95
CA THR A 402 2.98 -1.94 18.34
C THR A 402 3.58 -3.20 18.95
N GLU A 403 2.80 -4.24 19.20
CA GLU A 403 3.24 -5.48 19.87
C GLU A 403 4.38 -6.18 19.11
N LEU A 404 4.39 -6.06 17.78
CA LEU A 404 5.47 -6.58 16.94
C LEU A 404 6.81 -5.81 17.11
N ARG A 405 6.78 -4.60 17.70
CA ARG A 405 7.99 -3.84 18.08
C ARG A 405 8.69 -4.42 19.30
N ASP A 406 7.99 -5.24 20.09
CA ASP A 406 8.56 -5.93 21.27
C ASP A 406 9.22 -7.26 20.92
N LEU A 407 9.05 -7.73 19.68
CA LEU A 407 9.68 -8.97 19.20
C LEU A 407 11.21 -8.83 19.28
N ALA A 408 11.84 -9.55 20.20
CA ALA A 408 13.28 -9.54 20.40
C ALA A 408 13.73 -10.87 21.01
N LEU A 409 14.89 -11.35 20.60
CA LEU A 409 15.49 -12.57 21.11
C LEU A 409 15.76 -12.42 22.62
N GLY A 410 15.18 -13.30 23.46
CA GLY A 410 15.37 -13.28 24.91
C GLY A 410 14.62 -12.17 25.68
N ASN A 411 13.71 -11.41 25.05
CA ASN A 411 12.90 -10.38 25.72
C ASN A 411 11.75 -10.98 26.53
N ARG A 412 11.31 -10.32 27.62
CA ARG A 412 10.22 -10.74 28.55
C ARG A 412 8.89 -11.14 27.89
N VAL A 413 8.58 -10.62 26.70
CA VAL A 413 7.37 -11.03 25.92
C VAL A 413 7.60 -12.37 25.25
N CYS A 414 8.81 -12.60 24.75
CA CYS A 414 9.29 -13.86 24.16
C CYS A 414 10.08 -14.72 25.18
N ALA A 415 10.00 -14.40 26.48
CA ALA A 415 10.78 -15.03 27.55
C ALA A 415 9.98 -15.02 28.86
N ASN A 416 9.48 -16.21 29.19
CA ASN A 416 9.11 -16.73 30.50
C ASN A 416 8.15 -15.86 31.37
N LYS A 417 6.84 -16.09 31.22
CA LYS A 417 5.82 -15.70 32.21
C LYS A 417 5.55 -16.75 33.29
N THR A 418 6.25 -17.88 33.32
CA THR A 418 5.98 -18.93 34.31
C THR A 418 7.23 -19.34 35.06
N ALA A 419 7.18 -19.26 36.38
CA ALA A 419 8.22 -19.70 37.31
C ALA A 419 8.51 -21.22 37.27
N HIS A 420 8.11 -21.95 36.21
CA HIS A 420 8.32 -23.39 36.04
C HIS A 420 8.89 -23.67 34.64
N ALA A 421 10.20 -23.87 34.58
CA ALA A 421 10.98 -24.65 33.59
C ALA A 421 10.38 -24.94 32.19
N VAL A 422 9.99 -23.93 31.42
CA VAL A 422 9.78 -24.07 29.96
C VAL A 422 11.02 -23.54 29.23
N PRO A 423 11.59 -24.24 28.21
CA PRO A 423 12.74 -23.76 27.45
C PRO A 423 12.45 -22.42 26.77
N ALA A 424 13.50 -21.62 26.53
CA ALA A 424 13.40 -20.29 25.93
C ALA A 424 12.59 -20.31 24.61
N MET A 425 11.55 -19.46 24.50
CA MET A 425 10.72 -19.40 23.29
C MET A 425 11.55 -18.89 22.10
N SER A 426 11.35 -19.50 20.93
CA SER A 426 12.00 -19.08 19.69
C SER A 426 11.38 -17.79 19.14
N VAL A 427 12.09 -17.09 18.25
CA VAL A 427 11.53 -15.93 17.54
C VAL A 427 10.27 -16.31 16.75
N ALA A 428 10.26 -17.52 16.17
CA ALA A 428 9.08 -18.05 15.47
C ALA A 428 7.89 -18.23 16.40
N GLU A 429 8.14 -18.74 17.61
CA GLU A 429 7.10 -18.96 18.60
C GLU A 429 6.45 -17.65 19.03
N CYS A 430 7.27 -16.67 19.40
CA CYS A 430 6.80 -15.36 19.80
C CYS A 430 6.06 -14.63 18.66
N ALA A 431 6.60 -14.67 17.44
CA ALA A 431 5.95 -14.07 16.28
C ALA A 431 4.60 -14.74 15.97
N ASN A 432 4.51 -16.07 16.05
CA ASN A 432 3.28 -16.80 15.79
C ASN A 432 2.18 -16.48 16.82
N GLU A 433 2.52 -16.38 18.11
CA GLU A 433 1.56 -16.04 19.18
C GLU A 433 1.04 -14.62 19.05
N ILE A 434 1.94 -13.64 18.94
CA ILE A 434 1.55 -12.22 18.78
C ILE A 434 0.67 -12.05 17.52
N LEU A 435 1.04 -12.69 16.41
CA LEU A 435 0.25 -12.60 15.18
C LEU A 435 -1.09 -13.32 15.31
N ALA A 436 -1.15 -14.51 15.91
CA ALA A 436 -2.39 -15.25 16.10
C ALA A 436 -3.39 -14.44 16.95
N ASP A 437 -2.94 -13.88 18.07
CA ASP A 437 -3.78 -13.09 18.98
C ASP A 437 -4.29 -11.82 18.28
N LEU A 438 -3.41 -11.05 17.63
CA LEU A 438 -3.82 -9.82 16.93
C LEU A 438 -4.74 -10.11 15.73
N LEU A 439 -4.51 -11.20 14.99
CA LEU A 439 -5.39 -11.59 13.89
C LEU A 439 -6.77 -12.00 14.41
N LEU A 440 -6.86 -12.72 15.52
CA LEU A 440 -8.14 -13.07 16.15
C LEU A 440 -8.88 -11.83 16.64
N PHE A 441 -8.16 -10.87 17.25
CA PHE A 441 -8.71 -9.57 17.64
C PHE A 441 -9.35 -8.85 16.44
N HIS A 442 -8.61 -8.67 15.34
CA HIS A 442 -9.13 -7.98 14.15
C HIS A 442 -10.20 -8.79 13.37
N GLN A 443 -10.25 -10.11 13.53
CA GLN A 443 -11.37 -10.91 13.03
C GLN A 443 -12.65 -10.70 13.85
N SER A 444 -12.50 -10.50 15.16
CA SER A 444 -13.62 -10.27 16.08
C SER A 444 -14.14 -8.82 16.00
N PHE A 445 -13.25 -7.85 15.84
CA PHE A 445 -13.54 -6.42 15.79
C PHE A 445 -13.24 -5.83 14.41
N THR A 446 -14.14 -6.10 13.45
CA THR A 446 -13.99 -5.68 12.04
C THR A 446 -14.03 -4.17 11.81
N ASN A 447 -14.54 -3.41 12.76
CA ASN A 447 -14.55 -1.94 12.80
C ASN A 447 -13.15 -1.34 13.01
N VAL A 448 -12.27 -2.03 13.76
CA VAL A 448 -10.91 -1.55 14.04
C VAL A 448 -10.01 -1.90 12.87
N TRP A 449 -9.66 -0.88 12.08
CA TRP A 449 -8.77 -1.08 10.94
C TRP A 449 -7.36 -1.48 11.39
N PRO A 450 -6.84 -2.63 10.94
CA PRO A 450 -5.51 -3.08 11.32
C PRO A 450 -4.40 -2.23 10.69
N LEU A 451 -3.48 -1.74 11.52
CA LEU A 451 -2.31 -0.96 11.10
C LEU A 451 -1.04 -1.56 11.73
N TRP A 452 -0.17 -2.15 10.92
CA TRP A 452 0.97 -2.95 11.39
C TRP A 452 2.28 -2.17 11.33
N SER A 453 3.10 -2.31 12.36
CA SER A 453 4.45 -1.73 12.40
C SER A 453 5.38 -2.59 13.24
N VAL A 454 6.31 -3.29 12.58
CA VAL A 454 7.40 -4.02 13.26
C VAL A 454 8.51 -3.09 13.73
N GLY A 455 8.79 -2.01 13.01
CA GLY A 455 9.86 -1.06 13.31
C GLY A 455 9.36 0.31 13.75
N GLY A 456 10.29 1.26 13.92
CA GLY A 456 9.97 2.65 14.21
C GLY A 456 11.13 3.38 14.90
N PRO A 457 11.04 4.72 15.02
CA PRO A 457 12.15 5.54 15.54
C PRO A 457 12.28 5.50 17.06
N PHE A 458 11.41 4.80 17.77
CA PHE A 458 11.45 4.62 19.23
C PHE A 458 11.73 3.16 19.64
N ALA A 459 11.77 2.24 18.68
CA ALA A 459 12.11 0.83 18.90
C ALA A 459 13.47 0.52 18.27
N ARG A 460 14.24 -0.41 18.86
CA ARG A 460 15.47 -0.93 18.25
C ARG A 460 15.17 -1.55 16.88
N ARG A 461 16.10 -1.45 15.92
CA ARG A 461 15.89 -2.00 14.57
C ARG A 461 15.61 -3.50 14.62
N LEU A 462 14.73 -3.96 13.73
CA LEU A 462 14.28 -5.35 13.70
C LEU A 462 15.45 -6.32 13.61
N THR A 463 16.38 -6.10 12.67
CA THR A 463 17.58 -6.94 12.47
C THR A 463 18.43 -7.07 13.73
N SER A 464 18.54 -6.02 14.54
CA SER A 464 19.28 -6.04 15.81
C SER A 464 18.52 -6.72 16.94
N ARG A 465 17.17 -6.70 16.90
CA ARG A 465 16.33 -7.38 17.90
C ARG A 465 16.26 -8.89 17.72
N VAL A 466 16.22 -9.34 16.47
CA VAL A 466 16.14 -10.78 16.14
C VAL A 466 17.49 -11.38 15.78
N ASP A 467 18.57 -10.63 15.97
CA ASP A 467 19.96 -11.02 15.71
C ASP A 467 20.22 -11.64 14.32
N GLY A 468 19.71 -11.00 13.27
CA GLY A 468 19.99 -11.48 11.92
C GLY A 468 19.08 -10.92 10.83
N LYS A 469 19.67 -10.70 9.65
CA LYS A 469 18.92 -10.25 8.45
C LYS A 469 17.92 -11.30 7.98
N VAL A 470 18.28 -12.58 8.12
CA VAL A 470 17.41 -13.71 7.73
C VAL A 470 16.06 -13.63 8.43
N TYR A 471 16.04 -13.55 9.77
CA TYR A 471 14.78 -13.50 10.51
C TYR A 471 14.02 -12.19 10.27
N ALA A 472 14.73 -11.06 10.18
CA ALA A 472 14.11 -9.78 9.84
C ALA A 472 13.39 -9.82 8.48
N GLU A 473 13.99 -10.48 7.48
CA GLU A 473 13.39 -10.67 6.16
C GLU A 473 12.12 -11.51 6.24
N LEU A 474 12.15 -12.64 6.95
CA LEU A 474 10.97 -13.50 7.13
C LEU A 474 9.82 -12.74 7.81
N ILE A 475 10.12 -11.95 8.83
CA ILE A 475 9.13 -11.13 9.54
C ILE A 475 8.57 -10.03 8.64
N MET A 476 9.40 -9.43 7.77
CA MET A 476 8.94 -8.43 6.80
C MET A 476 8.01 -9.05 5.74
N LEU A 477 8.33 -10.26 5.25
CA LEU A 477 7.45 -11.01 4.35
C LEU A 477 6.09 -11.28 5.01
N LEU A 478 6.10 -11.71 6.28
CA LEU A 478 4.86 -11.91 7.06
C LEU A 478 4.09 -10.59 7.19
N GLN A 479 4.72 -9.50 7.64
CA GLN A 479 4.08 -8.20 7.82
C GLN A 479 3.36 -7.72 6.55
N LEU A 480 3.99 -7.87 5.38
CA LEU A 480 3.42 -7.45 4.11
C LEU A 480 2.23 -8.31 3.64
N THR A 481 2.04 -9.48 4.24
CA THR A 481 0.87 -10.34 4.01
C THR A 481 -0.26 -10.19 5.02
N LEU A 482 -0.04 -9.44 6.10
CA LEU A 482 -1.09 -9.19 7.08
C LEU A 482 -2.22 -8.35 6.47
N PRO A 483 -3.46 -8.50 6.97
CA PRO A 483 -4.58 -7.69 6.50
C PRO A 483 -4.49 -6.27 7.03
N GLY A 484 -4.72 -5.24 6.21
CA GLY A 484 -4.87 -3.86 6.64
C GLY A 484 -3.86 -2.92 6.01
N THR A 485 -3.33 -1.99 6.78
CA THR A 485 -2.31 -1.07 6.32
C THR A 485 -0.99 -1.41 7.01
N THR A 486 0.13 -1.31 6.28
CA THR A 486 1.45 -1.60 6.82
C THR A 486 2.29 -0.33 6.82
N ILE A 487 2.95 -0.07 7.96
CA ILE A 487 3.98 0.96 8.11
C ILE A 487 5.35 0.29 8.02
N ILE A 488 6.18 0.73 7.07
CA ILE A 488 7.57 0.31 6.91
C ILE A 488 8.46 1.46 7.37
N TYR A 489 9.31 1.23 8.36
CA TYR A 489 10.30 2.22 8.81
C TYR A 489 11.53 2.17 7.90
N TYR A 490 12.06 3.34 7.55
CA TYR A 490 13.16 3.41 6.59
C TYR A 490 14.37 2.57 7.00
N GLY A 491 14.92 1.85 6.02
CA GLY A 491 16.04 0.94 6.20
C GLY A 491 15.66 -0.44 6.71
N ASP A 492 14.42 -0.67 7.18
CA ASP A 492 13.97 -2.02 7.50
C ASP A 492 13.86 -2.88 6.21
N GLU A 493 13.67 -2.25 5.04
CA GLU A 493 13.71 -2.92 3.73
C GLU A 493 15.12 -3.35 3.30
N LEU A 494 16.17 -2.82 3.92
CA LEU A 494 17.57 -3.24 3.73
C LEU A 494 18.05 -4.16 4.86
N GLY A 495 17.19 -4.40 5.86
CA GLY A 495 17.58 -5.07 7.09
C GLY A 495 18.67 -4.32 7.87
N LEU A 496 18.63 -2.98 7.92
CA LEU A 496 19.61 -2.19 8.67
C LEU A 496 19.66 -2.60 10.16
N ARG A 497 20.87 -2.57 10.72
CA ARG A 497 21.12 -2.77 12.16
C ARG A 497 21.21 -1.44 12.88
N ASP A 498 20.96 -1.49 14.18
CA ASP A 498 21.25 -0.42 15.13
C ASP A 498 22.68 0.09 14.95
N VAL A 499 22.82 1.41 14.88
CA VAL A 499 24.12 2.07 14.76
C VAL A 499 24.73 2.20 16.14
N GLN A 500 25.97 1.72 16.30
CA GLN A 500 26.70 1.82 17.56
C GLN A 500 27.02 3.29 17.88
N ASN A 501 27.22 3.60 19.17
CA ASN A 501 27.65 4.92 19.66
C ASN A 501 26.67 6.09 19.44
N LEU A 502 25.44 5.85 18.96
CA LEU A 502 24.38 6.85 18.96
C LEU A 502 23.51 6.73 20.22
N LYS A 503 23.09 7.88 20.76
CA LYS A 503 22.08 7.94 21.84
C LYS A 503 20.78 7.22 21.45
N PHE A 504 20.42 7.30 20.16
CA PHE A 504 19.28 6.61 19.57
C PHE A 504 19.76 5.76 18.37
N PRO A 505 20.17 4.51 18.61
CA PRO A 505 20.86 3.69 17.61
C PRO A 505 20.02 3.37 16.36
N GLN A 506 18.70 3.33 16.50
CA GLN A 506 17.74 3.09 15.41
C GLN A 506 17.54 4.27 14.45
N ARG A 507 18.08 5.44 14.79
CA ARG A 507 17.92 6.70 14.03
C ARG A 507 19.16 7.04 13.21
N GLY A 508 20.02 6.06 12.93
CA GLY A 508 21.20 6.25 12.09
C GLY A 508 20.87 6.59 10.64
N PRO A 509 21.83 7.14 9.88
CA PRO A 509 21.59 7.59 8.51
C PRO A 509 21.26 6.45 7.55
N MET A 510 20.49 6.75 6.50
CA MET A 510 20.19 5.80 5.42
C MET A 510 21.41 5.68 4.48
N PRO A 511 21.99 4.47 4.29
CA PRO A 511 23.10 4.27 3.36
C PRO A 511 22.55 4.12 1.94
N TRP A 512 22.60 5.19 1.15
CA TRP A 512 22.09 5.19 -0.23
C TRP A 512 23.08 4.55 -1.21
N ASP A 513 24.35 4.89 -1.06
CA ASP A 513 25.46 4.47 -1.90
C ASP A 513 26.73 4.28 -1.03
N SER A 514 27.83 3.86 -1.65
CA SER A 514 29.13 3.70 -0.98
C SER A 514 29.76 5.00 -0.47
N SER A 515 29.27 6.17 -0.93
CA SER A 515 29.74 7.49 -0.55
C SER A 515 28.94 8.12 0.59
N SER A 516 27.81 7.52 0.95
CA SER A 516 26.88 8.03 1.94
C SER A 516 27.58 8.11 3.29
N PRO A 517 27.57 9.28 3.97
CA PRO A 517 28.28 9.46 5.22
C PRO A 517 27.59 8.64 6.31
N PHE A 518 28.05 7.41 6.48
CA PHE A 518 28.06 6.75 7.77
C PHE A 518 29.31 7.28 8.46
N ASP A 519 29.16 8.08 9.51
CA ASP A 519 30.29 8.71 10.20
C ASP A 519 31.20 7.60 10.76
N ASN A 520 32.22 7.25 9.99
CA ASN A 520 33.27 6.28 10.30
C ASN A 520 34.27 6.88 11.30
N ARG A 521 33.77 7.60 12.31
CA ARG A 521 34.55 8.13 13.42
C ARG A 521 34.05 7.52 14.72
N THR A 522 34.48 6.29 14.96
CA THR A 522 35.44 5.92 16.02
C THR A 522 35.39 4.41 16.22
N ASP A 523 36.53 3.78 15.98
CA ASP A 523 37.06 2.57 16.61
C ASP A 523 36.17 1.31 16.63
N GLY A 524 36.25 0.57 15.52
CA GLY A 524 36.18 -0.90 15.53
C GLY A 524 34.78 -1.51 15.41
N ALA A 525 34.12 -1.42 14.24
CA ALA A 525 33.24 -2.48 13.70
C ALA A 525 32.69 -2.11 12.30
N GLY A 526 33.07 -2.91 11.29
CA GLY A 526 32.29 -3.16 10.08
C GLY A 526 32.37 -2.14 8.94
N SER A 527 32.76 -2.60 7.75
CA SER A 527 32.41 -1.95 6.48
C SER A 527 30.89 -1.73 6.41
N ILE A 528 30.40 -0.75 5.62
CA ILE A 528 28.98 -0.68 5.23
C ILE A 528 28.61 -2.03 4.61
N GLU A 529 28.01 -2.94 5.39
CA GLU A 529 27.68 -4.29 4.91
C GLU A 529 26.60 -4.25 3.83
N THR A 530 25.76 -3.21 3.81
CA THR A 530 24.63 -3.05 2.88
C THR A 530 24.29 -1.58 2.66
N ASN A 531 24.29 -1.15 1.40
CA ASN A 531 23.71 0.11 0.94
C ASN A 531 22.58 -0.15 -0.07
N PHE A 532 21.78 0.87 -0.35
CA PHE A 532 20.61 0.75 -1.21
C PHE A 532 20.97 0.42 -2.67
N GLU A 533 22.04 1.01 -3.22
CA GLU A 533 22.45 0.79 -4.61
C GLU A 533 22.87 -0.67 -4.87
N ASP A 534 23.69 -1.25 -3.99
CA ASP A 534 24.15 -2.64 -4.08
C ASP A 534 22.99 -3.63 -3.93
N GLU A 535 22.10 -3.40 -2.95
CA GLU A 535 20.89 -4.20 -2.76
C GLU A 535 19.91 -4.04 -3.93
N LEU A 536 19.90 -2.89 -4.61
CA LEU A 536 19.08 -2.67 -5.80
C LEU A 536 19.63 -3.44 -7.01
N ALA A 537 20.95 -3.56 -7.13
CA ALA A 537 21.64 -4.30 -8.19
C ALA A 537 21.51 -5.82 -8.04
N ASP A 538 21.55 -6.35 -6.81
CA ASP A 538 21.37 -7.79 -6.57
C ASP A 538 19.89 -8.20 -6.59
N SER A 539 19.48 -8.93 -7.63
CA SER A 539 18.12 -9.47 -7.77
C SER A 539 17.67 -10.44 -6.66
N ARG A 540 18.59 -10.94 -5.81
CA ARG A 540 18.29 -11.86 -4.70
C ARG A 540 18.35 -11.18 -3.33
N SER A 541 18.51 -9.87 -3.31
CA SER A 541 18.70 -9.10 -2.08
C SER A 541 17.44 -9.03 -1.20
N PHE A 542 17.61 -8.63 0.06
CA PHE A 542 16.50 -8.39 0.99
C PHE A 542 15.54 -7.37 0.37
N LEU A 543 16.09 -6.31 -0.22
CA LEU A 543 15.31 -5.25 -0.85
C LEU A 543 14.37 -5.80 -1.94
N HIS A 544 14.84 -6.71 -2.81
CA HIS A 544 13.97 -7.28 -3.85
C HIS A 544 12.88 -8.18 -3.30
N SER A 545 13.11 -8.89 -2.20
CA SER A 545 12.09 -9.68 -1.49
C SER A 545 10.95 -8.79 -0.99
N VAL A 546 11.29 -7.68 -0.33
CA VAL A 546 10.32 -6.68 0.17
C VAL A 546 9.57 -6.03 -0.99
N ARG A 547 10.28 -5.64 -2.06
CA ARG A 547 9.68 -5.00 -3.24
C ARG A 547 8.72 -5.92 -3.98
N ALA A 548 9.06 -7.21 -4.09
CA ALA A 548 8.18 -8.19 -4.71
C ALA A 548 6.86 -8.31 -3.93
N MET A 549 6.94 -8.40 -2.59
CA MET A 549 5.76 -8.48 -1.74
C MET A 549 4.93 -7.19 -1.73
N ALA A 550 5.57 -6.03 -1.62
CA ALA A 550 4.89 -4.75 -1.67
C ALA A 550 4.11 -4.56 -2.98
N ARG A 551 4.70 -4.94 -4.12
CA ARG A 551 4.02 -4.92 -5.44
C ARG A 551 2.89 -5.93 -5.54
N LEU A 552 3.07 -7.13 -4.99
CA LEU A 552 2.02 -8.15 -4.96
C LEU A 552 0.80 -7.63 -4.20
N ARG A 553 1.03 -7.00 -3.04
CA ARG A 553 -0.03 -6.40 -2.20
C ARG A 553 -0.90 -5.39 -2.95
N LEU A 554 -0.32 -4.59 -3.85
CA LEU A 554 -1.10 -3.60 -4.63
C LEU A 554 -2.01 -4.22 -5.69
N ARG A 555 -1.67 -5.41 -6.18
CA ARG A 555 -2.28 -6.03 -7.36
C ARG A 555 -3.22 -7.18 -7.01
N ASP A 556 -2.93 -7.87 -5.91
CA ASP A 556 -3.64 -9.09 -5.55
C ASP A 556 -4.92 -8.79 -4.76
N ALA A 557 -6.03 -9.39 -5.19
CA ALA A 557 -7.33 -9.15 -4.56
C ALA A 557 -7.42 -9.72 -3.14
N ALA A 558 -6.81 -10.87 -2.87
CA ALA A 558 -6.83 -11.50 -1.54
C ALA A 558 -6.01 -10.68 -0.52
N LEU A 559 -4.92 -10.06 -0.97
CA LEU A 559 -4.12 -9.15 -0.12
C LEU A 559 -4.75 -7.77 0.07
N ARG A 560 -5.68 -7.35 -0.80
CA ARG A 560 -6.39 -6.05 -0.71
C ARG A 560 -7.77 -6.15 -0.09
N ALA A 561 -8.36 -7.34 0.04
CA ALA A 561 -9.70 -7.54 0.61
C ALA A 561 -9.76 -7.34 2.14
N ASP A 562 -8.87 -6.52 2.68
CA ASP A 562 -8.71 -6.26 4.10
C ASP A 562 -9.97 -5.62 4.69
N GLY A 563 -10.43 -6.15 5.84
CA GLY A 563 -11.61 -5.64 6.54
C GLY A 563 -12.93 -5.76 5.76
N THR A 564 -12.94 -6.45 4.61
CA THR A 564 -14.18 -6.79 3.90
C THR A 564 -14.69 -8.16 4.32
N ALA A 565 -16.00 -8.37 4.26
CA ALA A 565 -16.64 -9.64 4.63
C ALA A 565 -16.04 -10.87 3.90
N ASP A 566 -15.33 -10.65 2.80
CA ASP A 566 -14.83 -11.70 1.92
C ASP A 566 -13.36 -12.06 2.17
N GLY A 567 -12.50 -11.17 2.70
CA GLY A 567 -11.06 -11.43 2.83
C GLY A 567 -10.67 -12.06 4.17
N ARG A 568 -10.09 -13.27 4.16
CA ARG A 568 -9.69 -14.01 5.38
C ARG A 568 -8.18 -14.22 5.46
N THR A 569 -7.65 -14.13 6.68
CA THR A 569 -6.29 -14.58 7.04
C THR A 569 -6.40 -15.83 7.88
N TYR A 570 -5.57 -16.82 7.60
CA TYR A 570 -5.37 -17.97 8.46
C TYR A 570 -3.89 -18.15 8.74
N ILE A 571 -3.55 -18.38 10.01
CA ILE A 571 -2.20 -18.71 10.44
C ILE A 571 -2.23 -20.14 10.98
N THR A 572 -1.29 -20.98 10.56
CA THR A 572 -1.24 -22.36 11.05
C THR A 572 -0.66 -22.41 12.45
N LYS A 573 -0.94 -23.53 13.13
CA LYS A 573 -0.11 -23.94 14.26
C LYS A 573 1.34 -24.13 13.80
N ARG A 574 2.26 -24.01 14.76
CA ARG A 574 3.69 -24.17 14.54
C ARG A 574 4.01 -25.62 14.15
N VAL A 575 4.91 -25.79 13.19
CA VAL A 575 5.56 -27.05 12.84
C VAL A 575 6.89 -27.07 13.58
N ASP A 576 7.07 -28.06 14.46
CA ASP A 576 8.27 -28.25 15.30
C ASP A 576 8.71 -27.02 16.12
N GLY A 577 7.78 -26.09 16.41
CA GLY A 577 8.06 -24.87 17.18
C GLY A 577 8.92 -23.82 16.48
N GLN A 578 9.30 -24.05 15.21
CA GLN A 578 10.29 -23.22 14.49
C GLN A 578 9.77 -22.65 13.17
N ALA A 579 8.66 -23.16 12.66
CA ALA A 579 8.15 -22.80 11.34
C ALA A 579 6.63 -22.74 11.35
N PHE A 580 6.04 -21.87 10.53
CA PHE A 580 4.59 -21.76 10.38
C PHE A 580 4.22 -21.16 9.02
N ALA A 581 2.93 -21.28 8.69
CA ALA A 581 2.36 -20.78 7.45
C ALA A 581 1.32 -19.70 7.73
N LEU A 582 1.23 -18.72 6.82
CA LEU A 582 0.18 -17.72 6.80
C LEU A 582 -0.47 -17.73 5.41
N CYS A 583 -1.80 -17.76 5.37
CA CYS A 583 -2.57 -17.79 4.13
C CYS A 583 -3.61 -16.68 4.09
N ARG A 584 -3.68 -15.98 2.95
CA ARG A 584 -4.69 -14.98 2.61
C ARG A 584 -5.54 -15.51 1.46
N TYR A 585 -6.85 -15.48 1.63
CA TYR A 585 -7.80 -16.03 0.66
C TYR A 585 -9.14 -15.30 0.72
N LEU A 586 -9.92 -15.40 -0.35
CA LEU A 586 -11.26 -14.84 -0.43
C LEU A 586 -12.31 -15.92 -0.16
N CYS A 587 -13.39 -15.56 0.53
CA CYS A 587 -14.53 -16.41 0.83
C CYS A 587 -15.82 -15.72 0.47
N CYS A 588 -16.74 -16.43 -0.20
CA CYS A 588 -18.10 -15.95 -0.37
C CYS A 588 -18.90 -16.26 0.90
N ARG A 589 -19.66 -15.29 1.39
CA ARG A 589 -20.68 -15.54 2.40
C ARG A 589 -21.89 -16.19 1.70
N GLU A 590 -21.98 -17.51 1.75
CA GLU A 590 -23.25 -18.17 1.45
C GLU A 590 -24.22 -17.84 2.60
N GLU A 591 -25.13 -16.89 2.37
CA GLU A 591 -26.34 -16.82 3.16
C GLU A 591 -27.10 -18.12 2.90
N GLU A 592 -26.98 -19.10 3.80
CA GLU A 592 -27.89 -20.23 3.83
C GLU A 592 -29.31 -19.67 3.92
N LYS A 593 -30.02 -19.65 2.79
CA LYS A 593 -31.48 -19.58 2.79
C LYS A 593 -31.94 -20.73 3.68
N LYS A 594 -32.36 -20.41 4.91
CA LYS A 594 -33.03 -21.33 5.83
C LYS A 594 -34.07 -22.12 5.03
N ARG A 595 -33.75 -23.37 4.69
CA ARG A 595 -34.74 -24.34 4.28
C ARG A 595 -35.37 -24.85 5.57
N ASN A 596 -36.59 -24.39 5.79
CA ASN A 596 -37.59 -24.78 6.79
C ASN A 596 -37.20 -25.87 7.81
N GLY A 597 -37.28 -25.47 9.09
CA GLY A 597 -37.88 -26.26 10.17
C GLY A 597 -37.21 -27.56 10.57
N GLY A 598 -36.43 -27.52 11.65
CA GLY A 598 -36.04 -28.72 12.40
C GLY A 598 -34.82 -28.47 13.30
N ASP A 599 -35.06 -28.50 14.61
CA ASP A 599 -34.14 -28.53 15.77
C ASP A 599 -32.77 -27.83 15.73
N VAL A 600 -32.65 -26.84 16.60
CA VAL A 600 -31.45 -26.06 16.89
C VAL A 600 -30.62 -26.80 17.95
N SER A 601 -29.76 -27.72 17.52
CA SER A 601 -28.60 -28.15 18.31
C SER A 601 -27.54 -28.83 17.45
N GLN A 602 -27.03 -28.15 16.42
CA GLN A 602 -25.76 -28.53 15.79
C GLN A 602 -24.93 -27.28 15.49
N GLN A 603 -23.67 -27.32 15.92
CA GLN A 603 -22.63 -26.33 15.61
C GLN A 603 -22.72 -25.92 14.14
N GLN A 604 -22.99 -24.64 13.89
CA GLN A 604 -22.94 -24.03 12.57
C GLN A 604 -21.55 -24.22 11.95
N ARG A 605 -21.36 -25.31 11.21
CA ARG A 605 -20.28 -25.40 10.22
C ARG A 605 -20.67 -24.50 9.06
N MET A 606 -20.31 -23.23 9.15
CA MET A 606 -20.33 -22.32 7.99
C MET A 606 -19.48 -22.95 6.89
N SER A 607 -20.12 -23.47 5.83
CA SER A 607 -19.42 -23.89 4.62
C SER A 607 -18.96 -22.64 3.88
N THR A 608 -17.78 -22.12 4.23
CA THR A 608 -17.15 -21.03 3.49
C THR A 608 -16.56 -21.58 2.19
N THR A 609 -17.22 -21.30 1.07
CA THR A 609 -16.67 -21.57 -0.26
C THR A 609 -15.56 -20.54 -0.54
N VAL A 610 -14.33 -21.04 -0.62
CA VAL A 610 -13.16 -20.25 -1.03
C VAL A 610 -13.25 -20.01 -2.53
N TYR A 611 -12.93 -18.80 -2.99
CA TYR A 611 -12.93 -18.48 -4.42
C TYR A 611 -11.69 -17.69 -4.83
N GLY A 612 -11.30 -17.86 -6.09
CA GLY A 612 -10.18 -17.13 -6.67
C GLY A 612 -8.84 -17.58 -6.10
N ASP A 613 -7.85 -16.70 -6.24
CA ASP A 613 -6.48 -17.06 -5.90
C ASP A 613 -6.20 -16.92 -4.40
N SER A 614 -5.42 -17.86 -3.87
CA SER A 614 -4.95 -17.82 -2.48
C SER A 614 -3.47 -17.48 -2.43
N VAL A 615 -3.06 -16.60 -1.54
CA VAL A 615 -1.65 -16.29 -1.27
C VAL A 615 -1.21 -17.05 -0.03
N VAL A 616 -0.14 -17.83 -0.15
CA VAL A 616 0.42 -18.63 0.95
C VAL A 616 1.86 -18.19 1.19
N VAL A 617 2.16 -17.90 2.44
CA VAL A 617 3.50 -17.60 2.97
C VAL A 617 3.91 -18.76 3.86
N LEU A 618 5.08 -19.32 3.57
CA LEU A 618 5.69 -20.35 4.40
C LEU A 618 7.04 -19.83 4.89
N VAL A 619 7.27 -19.87 6.20
CA VAL A 619 8.49 -19.35 6.82
C VAL A 619 9.09 -20.39 7.77
N ASN A 620 10.39 -20.65 7.62
CA ASN A 620 11.16 -21.51 8.50
C ASN A 620 12.25 -20.69 9.20
N PHE A 621 12.09 -20.45 10.50
CA PHE A 621 13.10 -19.79 11.33
C PHE A 621 14.07 -20.80 11.97
N GLY A 622 13.78 -22.11 11.87
CA GLY A 622 14.55 -23.15 12.53
C GLY A 622 15.88 -23.45 11.85
N PRO A 623 16.80 -24.13 12.57
CA PRO A 623 18.10 -24.55 12.06
C PRO A 623 18.02 -25.80 11.16
N THR A 624 16.85 -26.43 11.03
CA THR A 624 16.64 -27.65 10.25
C THR A 624 15.65 -27.41 9.10
N PRO A 625 15.83 -28.06 7.93
CA PRO A 625 14.83 -28.09 6.87
C PRO A 625 13.54 -28.76 7.34
N LEU A 626 12.39 -28.23 6.92
CA LEU A 626 11.07 -28.71 7.33
C LEU A 626 10.13 -28.87 6.14
N THR A 627 9.17 -29.78 6.28
CA THR A 627 8.14 -30.05 5.27
C THR A 627 6.79 -29.58 5.79
N PHE A 628 6.16 -28.67 5.06
CA PHE A 628 4.84 -28.13 5.39
C PHE A 628 3.75 -28.95 4.74
N SER A 629 2.75 -29.36 5.52
CA SER A 629 1.50 -29.92 5.00
C SER A 629 0.56 -28.78 4.62
N LEU A 630 0.26 -28.63 3.33
CA LEU A 630 -0.72 -27.66 2.85
C LEU A 630 -2.16 -28.06 3.23
N SER A 631 -2.38 -29.31 3.62
CA SER A 631 -3.72 -29.78 4.03
C SER A 631 -4.25 -29.09 5.28
N ASP A 632 -3.39 -28.42 6.05
CA ASP A 632 -3.76 -27.70 7.27
C ASP A 632 -4.31 -26.30 6.98
N LEU A 633 -4.24 -25.86 5.72
CA LEU A 633 -4.72 -24.56 5.27
C LEU A 633 -6.16 -24.69 4.72
N PRO A 634 -7.10 -23.81 5.15
CA PRO A 634 -8.50 -23.89 4.74
C PRO A 634 -8.74 -23.96 3.22
N PRO A 635 -8.04 -23.19 2.37
CA PRO A 635 -8.21 -23.28 0.90
C PRO A 635 -7.88 -24.65 0.31
N PHE A 636 -7.08 -25.46 1.00
CA PHE A 636 -6.58 -26.75 0.53
C PHE A 636 -7.33 -27.94 1.14
N HIS A 637 -8.36 -27.72 1.97
CA HIS A 637 -9.19 -28.79 2.53
C HIS A 637 -9.88 -29.61 1.41
N ARG A 638 -10.40 -28.96 0.37
CA ARG A 638 -11.00 -29.63 -0.79
C ARG A 638 -9.92 -30.12 -1.76
N ARG A 639 -9.97 -31.40 -2.13
CA ARG A 639 -9.05 -31.98 -3.13
C ARG A 639 -9.37 -31.46 -4.52
N GLY A 640 -8.32 -31.11 -5.28
CA GLY A 640 -8.41 -30.77 -6.70
C GLY A 640 -8.66 -29.31 -7.04
N VAL A 641 -8.96 -28.44 -6.06
CA VAL A 641 -9.20 -26.99 -6.28
C VAL A 641 -7.91 -26.27 -6.68
N TYR A 642 -6.86 -26.40 -5.86
CA TYR A 642 -5.54 -25.82 -6.13
C TYR A 642 -4.54 -26.92 -6.48
N ARG A 643 -4.24 -27.10 -7.78
CA ARG A 643 -3.23 -28.07 -8.27
C ARG A 643 -1.88 -27.45 -8.57
N ARG A 644 -1.87 -26.16 -8.91
CA ARG A 644 -0.66 -25.41 -9.28
C ARG A 644 -0.60 -24.09 -8.56
N GLY A 645 0.62 -23.66 -8.27
CA GLY A 645 0.91 -22.33 -7.79
C GLY A 645 2.08 -21.71 -8.54
N ARG A 646 2.38 -20.46 -8.21
CA ARG A 646 3.52 -19.73 -8.74
C ARG A 646 4.22 -18.98 -7.62
N ILE A 647 5.55 -19.05 -7.57
CA ILE A 647 6.34 -18.27 -6.61
C ILE A 647 6.26 -16.79 -6.98
N VAL A 648 5.85 -15.96 -6.04
CA VAL A 648 5.65 -14.51 -6.22
C VAL A 648 6.65 -13.68 -5.42
N ALA A 649 7.11 -14.20 -4.29
CA ALA A 649 8.23 -13.64 -3.52
C ALA A 649 8.97 -14.77 -2.78
N ARG A 650 10.19 -14.48 -2.34
CA ARG A 650 11.05 -15.42 -1.60
C ARG A 650 12.08 -14.64 -0.80
N SER A 651 12.65 -15.25 0.22
CA SER A 651 13.77 -14.68 0.97
C SER A 651 15.10 -14.81 0.20
N ALA A 652 16.10 -14.01 0.55
CA ALA A 652 17.40 -13.96 -0.11
C ALA A 652 18.11 -15.32 -0.10
N ASN A 653 18.05 -16.02 1.05
CA ASN A 653 18.65 -17.34 1.25
C ASN A 653 17.86 -18.51 0.62
N THR A 654 16.84 -18.21 -0.19
CA THR A 654 16.01 -19.26 -0.80
C THR A 654 16.73 -19.96 -1.95
N ALA A 655 16.63 -21.30 -1.98
CA ALA A 655 17.19 -22.14 -3.04
C ALA A 655 16.67 -21.77 -4.44
N SER A 656 17.50 -22.00 -5.48
CA SER A 656 17.18 -21.68 -6.88
C SER A 656 15.90 -22.34 -7.41
N LYS A 657 15.51 -23.49 -6.85
CA LYS A 657 14.26 -24.20 -7.15
C LYS A 657 12.99 -23.39 -6.85
N PHE A 658 13.08 -22.29 -6.11
CA PHE A 658 11.97 -21.39 -5.83
C PHE A 658 12.18 -20.02 -6.51
N ALA A 659 12.76 -19.99 -7.71
CA ALA A 659 12.94 -18.76 -8.46
C ALA A 659 11.60 -18.02 -8.68
N LEU A 660 11.65 -16.69 -8.73
CA LEU A 660 10.47 -15.85 -8.96
C LEU A 660 9.79 -16.23 -10.27
N GLY A 661 8.47 -16.41 -10.20
CA GLY A 661 7.67 -16.76 -11.35
C GLY A 661 7.69 -18.25 -11.74
N LEU A 662 8.46 -19.10 -11.06
CA LEU A 662 8.46 -20.54 -11.29
C LEU A 662 7.15 -21.15 -10.77
N GLY A 663 6.62 -22.13 -11.52
CA GLY A 663 5.47 -22.92 -11.11
C GLY A 663 5.84 -23.89 -9.99
N ILE A 664 4.94 -24.07 -9.02
CA ILE A 664 5.03 -25.10 -7.99
C ILE A 664 3.84 -26.05 -8.15
N GLU A 665 4.12 -27.35 -8.13
CA GLU A 665 3.09 -28.38 -8.14
C GLU A 665 2.59 -28.61 -6.71
N LEU A 666 1.28 -28.51 -6.51
CA LEU A 666 0.65 -28.55 -5.18
C LEU A 666 -0.10 -29.87 -4.94
N ASP A 667 -0.09 -30.79 -5.91
CA ASP A 667 -0.79 -32.08 -5.85
C ASP A 667 -0.28 -32.98 -4.71
N GLY A 668 1.03 -32.94 -4.44
CA GLY A 668 1.63 -33.63 -3.30
C GLY A 668 1.28 -33.04 -1.94
N ARG A 669 0.67 -31.84 -1.90
CA ARG A 669 0.28 -31.09 -0.68
C ARG A 669 1.38 -30.92 0.37
N GLN A 670 2.63 -31.10 -0.04
CA GLN A 670 3.80 -30.96 0.81
C GLN A 670 4.79 -30.05 0.14
N VAL A 671 5.32 -29.09 0.91
CA VAL A 671 6.33 -28.16 0.41
C VAL A 671 7.52 -28.19 1.35
N HIS A 672 8.69 -28.52 0.80
CA HIS A 672 9.92 -28.65 1.56
C HIS A 672 10.76 -27.37 1.52
N ILE A 673 11.01 -26.78 2.69
CA ILE A 673 11.67 -25.48 2.88
C ILE A 673 12.93 -25.66 3.70
N GLY A 674 14.02 -25.04 3.25
CA GLY A 674 15.31 -25.07 3.92
C GLY A 674 15.37 -24.17 5.16
N VAL A 675 16.55 -24.15 5.77
CA VAL A 675 16.88 -23.36 6.97
C VAL A 675 16.81 -21.87 6.67
N GLY A 676 16.09 -21.09 7.49
CA GLY A 676 16.01 -19.64 7.32
C GLY A 676 15.34 -19.19 6.01
N GLN A 677 14.54 -20.04 5.39
CA GLN A 677 13.89 -19.75 4.10
C GLN A 677 12.45 -19.31 4.28
N GLY A 678 12.05 -18.32 3.50
CA GLY A 678 10.69 -17.84 3.38
C GLY A 678 10.26 -17.86 1.93
N ILE A 679 9.14 -18.50 1.61
CA ILE A 679 8.59 -18.47 0.27
C ILE A 679 7.16 -17.97 0.29
N VAL A 680 6.80 -17.21 -0.73
CA VAL A 680 5.44 -16.77 -0.97
C VAL A 680 5.02 -17.26 -2.34
N PHE A 681 3.95 -18.03 -2.39
CA PHE A 681 3.37 -18.48 -3.64
C PHE A 681 1.88 -18.17 -3.70
N LYS A 682 1.43 -17.97 -4.93
CA LYS A 682 0.04 -17.79 -5.26
C LYS A 682 -0.50 -19.10 -5.82
N ALA A 683 -1.54 -19.64 -5.20
CA ALA A 683 -2.23 -20.86 -5.63
C ALA A 683 -3.45 -20.46 -6.47
N PHE A 684 -3.59 -21.07 -7.65
CA PHE A 684 -4.65 -20.74 -8.63
C PHE A 684 -5.61 -21.91 -8.78
N GLU A 685 -6.89 -21.58 -8.91
CA GLU A 685 -7.95 -22.53 -9.23
C GLU A 685 -7.86 -22.88 -10.74
N PHE A 686 -7.95 -24.16 -11.09
CA PHE A 686 -7.74 -24.66 -12.45
C PHE A 686 -9.05 -25.01 -13.16
#